data_AF-A0A7Y4T511-F1
#
_entry.id   AF-A0A7Y4T511-F1
#
_cell.length_a   1.000
_cell.length_b   1.000
_cell.length_c   1.000
_cell.angle_alpha   90.00
_cell.angle_beta   90.00
_cell.angle_gamma   90.00
#
_symmetry.space_group_name_H-M   'P 1'
#
loop_
_entity.id
_entity.type
_entity.pdbx_description
1 polymer ?
#
loop_
_entity_poly.entity_id
_entity_poly.type
_entity_poly.pdbx_seq_one_letter_code
_entity_poly.pdbx_strand_id
1 'polypeptide(L)'
;MLEGFDLVVLDFEDGADWIQKNSELLQVLIEKIEDLKQGCDNPKKNTLIGASMGGQISRHALAKMEQDNTCHNTKTYVSFDSPHKGANISMGLQAAAWFTGAVPDGNNESWDALHRPAPRQLLARNLESEVAEGNLSINEWGDRFIDLNVSNHSLVRNQYVQEMESLGFPSLTRNIAIADGSEISTSQGYSPPSRYLRGMLTSDNWAFKGDIFQLGISAVGGDTWNSRFDFKCECIGSGFKQIEQDNIIFSAFNPEFEHLAGCDLYAPCNYYAYNIKANPSIIAMDHVSGGKRSGDINNIKKVITEKFEKLKQTSDDLECTIDAAQANDNICFIPTMSALAIDWEMNNVNLNKNIYNSNIIDNKLTPFDAYYAPNSDRDGGLNLRHVELTQGMIDWLDEQMDLPPSKALTMLPHPTLGNRYNYGYKKNIIQSVDVQSGGQLEINQCGATGFDNEPNASSSHYTVYTACKSTIHIQNGAQLNIGNLTCSHSGSLVIREGSTLHIHQGAILNLVQTNSSLVIEPGATLILDEGAIVNLSNGNNDVDDAEVKIHIQGTVLWNGDIVFNGNGHFRWASKNDLRVLSKLNLRGLRKTCKLWHLESDAEVNTGISDFHLDLGKVIYEAESKIINRKTATLTHILATKSGIASLSTNPTEKALVMIGGESITIEDCEFRYLGKVLDATQCSNATLNMSGSLVNTCRYGLDLKGFYQSQIDNCDFGLGAWIQGFQRPNDAYAVRISESSYLTIQASSFRSYSHYATSPELSTATIGLKDVRLARIESSDISGNDFGIAGTEGANNLYVAFSTFNGNHNAIKMNGGRKPTGVRYGLVDFQCVSLINNTVGIKGQDILLEIDNAKGKKKNNYNTFESITPQKIFDINYISLRPSRNELLARYNYWINGDPRPVLDYNISGVSLIHLPKQVGPSLTLCTSIVDIDNELGHDTDDNTCQEIDLIGQSNQIAPHFETAYQFLRENNMVSAQSEFNYISSTFPLTSETRAQFCQDMIEFSSVFSTPSEGSPSIRTKVINEVILRPNPIQNKLTLQGSKSSQYELSIYKTTGELVHESIINSGQSVDCSQWSPAIYIYKIVDKTTGETEEGKLIKY
;
A
#
# COMPACT_ATOMS: atom_id res chain seq x y z
N MET A 1 2.19 30.68 57.63
CA MET A 1 3.49 31.35 57.39
C MET A 1 4.61 30.58 58.08
N LEU A 2 4.99 29.40 57.57
CA LEU A 2 6.13 28.62 58.09
C LEU A 2 7.27 28.46 57.07
N GLU A 3 7.01 28.72 55.78
CA GLU A 3 7.94 28.45 54.67
C GLU A 3 8.55 29.71 54.01
N GLY A 4 8.34 30.90 54.60
CA GLY A 4 8.93 32.15 54.08
C GLY A 4 8.25 32.77 52.85
N PHE A 5 7.03 32.31 52.51
CA PHE A 5 6.12 33.01 51.60
C PHE A 5 5.30 34.09 52.33
N ASP A 6 5.13 35.23 51.66
CA ASP A 6 4.14 36.26 51.99
C ASP A 6 2.78 35.86 51.41
N LEU A 7 1.71 35.93 52.21
CA LEU A 7 0.36 35.58 51.76
C LEU A 7 -0.38 36.80 51.22
N VAL A 8 -0.76 36.75 49.94
CA VAL A 8 -1.67 37.71 49.31
C VAL A 8 -3.01 37.03 49.06
N VAL A 9 -4.11 37.65 49.50
CA VAL A 9 -5.48 37.22 49.21
C VAL A 9 -6.10 38.24 48.28
N LEU A 10 -6.55 37.81 47.10
CA LEU A 10 -7.40 38.59 46.21
C LEU A 10 -8.86 38.16 46.43
N ASP A 11 -9.72 39.15 46.66
CA ASP A 11 -11.17 39.00 46.71
C ASP A 11 -11.81 40.03 45.76
N PHE A 12 -13.04 39.77 45.30
CA PHE A 12 -13.69 40.52 44.24
C PHE A 12 -14.97 41.20 44.74
N GLU A 13 -15.04 42.52 44.64
CA GLU A 13 -16.27 43.30 44.93
C GLU A 13 -17.46 42.81 44.09
N ASP A 14 -17.20 42.35 42.86
CA ASP A 14 -18.14 41.52 42.10
C ASP A 14 -17.52 40.18 41.64
N GLY A 15 -17.56 39.20 42.55
CA GLY A 15 -17.20 37.81 42.29
C GLY A 15 -18.15 37.02 41.36
N ALA A 16 -19.05 37.66 40.60
CA ALA A 16 -19.82 36.99 39.54
C ALA A 16 -19.86 37.78 38.20
N ASP A 17 -19.08 38.84 38.08
CA ASP A 17 -18.81 39.55 36.82
C ASP A 17 -17.97 38.69 35.85
N TRP A 18 -17.72 39.17 34.63
CA TRP A 18 -17.01 38.46 33.58
C TRP A 18 -15.63 37.94 34.04
N ILE A 19 -15.35 36.67 33.77
CA ILE A 19 -14.09 36.01 34.16
C ILE A 19 -12.87 36.73 33.58
N GLN A 20 -12.99 37.28 32.38
CA GLN A 20 -11.96 38.06 31.70
C GLN A 20 -11.62 39.35 32.48
N LYS A 21 -12.63 40.09 32.95
CA LYS A 21 -12.45 41.32 33.74
C LYS A 21 -11.85 41.03 35.13
N ASN A 22 -12.31 39.97 35.78
CA ASN A 22 -11.73 39.52 37.05
C ASN A 22 -10.30 38.96 36.85
N SER A 23 -9.99 38.45 35.65
CA SER A 23 -8.64 38.05 35.25
C SER A 23 -7.73 39.26 34.98
N GLU A 24 -8.18 40.31 34.33
CA GLU A 24 -7.44 41.58 34.16
C GLU A 24 -7.00 42.15 35.53
N LEU A 25 -7.88 42.14 36.53
CA LEU A 25 -7.55 42.57 37.89
C LEU A 25 -6.45 41.70 38.53
N LEU A 26 -6.48 40.38 38.29
CA LEU A 26 -5.44 39.45 38.77
C LEU A 26 -4.10 39.67 38.06
N GLN A 27 -4.10 39.93 36.75
CA GLN A 27 -2.88 40.27 35.99
C GLN A 27 -2.22 41.53 36.57
N VAL A 28 -3.01 42.60 36.78
CA VAL A 28 -2.55 43.86 37.42
C VAL A 28 -2.07 43.66 38.87
N LEU A 29 -2.58 42.65 39.60
CA LEU A 29 -2.06 42.29 40.92
C LEU A 29 -0.70 41.58 40.82
N ILE A 30 -0.56 40.65 39.88
CA ILE A 30 0.70 39.92 39.65
C ILE A 30 1.80 40.90 39.24
N GLU A 31 1.55 41.81 38.30
CA GLU A 31 2.48 42.86 37.89
C GLU A 31 3.01 43.67 39.08
N LYS A 32 2.12 44.11 39.98
CA LYS A 32 2.48 44.85 41.21
C LYS A 32 3.33 44.01 42.18
N ILE A 33 3.08 42.71 42.27
CA ILE A 33 3.89 41.79 43.09
C ILE A 33 5.30 41.66 42.50
N GLU A 34 5.44 41.65 41.18
CA GLU A 34 6.75 41.57 40.53
C GLU A 34 7.52 42.89 40.54
N ASP A 35 6.86 44.05 40.43
CA ASP A 35 7.47 45.35 40.70
C ASP A 35 8.07 45.41 42.12
N LEU A 36 7.31 44.95 43.14
CA LEU A 36 7.77 44.88 44.53
C LEU A 36 8.96 43.92 44.72
N LYS A 37 9.10 42.90 43.85
CA LYS A 37 10.23 41.96 43.82
C LYS A 37 11.42 42.44 43.01
N GLN A 38 11.38 43.63 42.40
CA GLN A 38 12.41 44.13 41.48
C GLN A 38 12.48 43.36 40.15
N GLY A 39 11.35 42.78 39.72
CA GLY A 39 11.18 42.17 38.40
C GLY A 39 11.45 40.66 38.32
N CYS A 40 11.29 40.15 37.11
CA CYS A 40 11.11 38.73 36.79
C CYS A 40 12.34 37.84 37.02
N ASP A 41 13.53 38.43 37.03
CA ASP A 41 14.77 37.71 37.35
C ASP A 41 14.85 37.31 38.83
N ASN A 42 13.93 37.81 39.68
CA ASN A 42 13.87 37.40 41.08
C ASN A 42 13.59 35.88 41.20
N PRO A 43 14.41 35.12 41.97
CA PRO A 43 14.22 33.68 42.15
C PRO A 43 12.98 33.32 43.00
N LYS A 44 12.37 34.26 43.72
CA LYS A 44 11.14 34.03 44.50
C LYS A 44 9.89 34.03 43.61
N LYS A 45 9.67 32.92 42.92
CA LYS A 45 8.51 32.70 42.03
C LYS A 45 7.19 32.61 42.82
N ASN A 46 6.07 33.04 42.23
CA ASN A 46 4.73 32.95 42.84
C ASN A 46 4.20 31.51 42.88
N THR A 47 3.40 31.19 43.90
CA THR A 47 2.41 30.11 43.85
C THR A 47 1.03 30.78 43.77
N LEU A 48 0.22 30.45 42.77
CA LEU A 48 -1.12 31.03 42.58
C LEU A 48 -2.18 29.95 42.78
N ILE A 49 -3.02 30.11 43.80
CA ILE A 49 -4.12 29.19 44.13
C ILE A 49 -5.44 29.84 43.73
N GLY A 50 -6.15 29.23 42.78
CA GLY A 50 -7.47 29.65 42.35
C GLY A 50 -8.55 28.64 42.77
N ALA A 51 -9.36 29.00 43.77
CA ALA A 51 -10.50 28.20 44.22
C ALA A 51 -11.77 28.51 43.43
N SER A 52 -12.57 27.51 43.11
CA SER A 52 -13.83 27.64 42.34
C SER A 52 -13.61 28.42 41.03
N MET A 53 -14.44 29.42 40.71
CA MET A 53 -14.23 30.38 39.61
C MET A 53 -12.81 31.00 39.62
N GLY A 54 -12.20 31.23 40.79
CA GLY A 54 -10.83 31.70 40.92
C GLY A 54 -9.81 30.82 40.19
N GLY A 55 -10.06 29.51 40.06
CA GLY A 55 -9.23 28.61 39.25
C GLY A 55 -9.30 28.93 37.76
N GLN A 56 -10.47 29.35 37.24
CA GLN A 56 -10.65 29.81 35.87
C GLN A 56 -10.01 31.18 35.64
N ILE A 57 -10.20 32.12 36.57
CA ILE A 57 -9.58 33.45 36.55
C ILE A 57 -8.05 33.33 36.51
N SER A 58 -7.48 32.46 37.34
CA SER A 58 -6.03 32.17 37.38
C SER A 58 -5.53 31.52 36.10
N ARG A 59 -6.25 30.53 35.55
CA ARG A 59 -5.92 29.91 34.26
C ARG A 59 -5.90 30.96 33.13
N HIS A 60 -6.95 31.77 33.04
CA HIS A 60 -7.07 32.83 32.04
C HIS A 60 -5.96 33.87 32.20
N ALA A 61 -5.70 34.33 33.44
CA ALA A 61 -4.68 35.35 33.72
C ALA A 61 -3.29 34.89 33.29
N LEU A 62 -2.87 33.70 33.74
CA LEU A 62 -1.53 33.19 33.43
C LEU A 62 -1.38 32.87 31.94
N ALA A 63 -2.33 32.16 31.33
CA ALA A 63 -2.27 31.83 29.90
C ALA A 63 -2.31 33.08 29.00
N LYS A 64 -3.06 34.12 29.40
CA LYS A 64 -3.10 35.40 28.66
C LYS A 64 -1.79 36.17 28.80
N MET A 65 -1.25 36.28 30.01
CA MET A 65 0.06 36.89 30.26
C MET A 65 1.17 36.18 29.46
N GLU A 66 1.18 34.84 29.44
CA GLU A 66 2.11 34.07 28.60
C GLU A 66 1.94 34.37 27.10
N GLN A 67 0.71 34.38 26.58
CA GLN A 67 0.42 34.70 25.18
C GLN A 67 0.91 36.11 24.79
N ASP A 68 0.71 37.10 25.67
CA ASP A 68 1.12 38.49 25.45
C ASP A 68 2.60 38.74 25.77
N ASN A 69 3.34 37.71 26.21
CA ASN A 69 4.72 37.76 26.70
C ASN A 69 4.90 38.67 27.95
N THR A 70 3.82 38.94 28.67
CA THR A 70 3.85 39.58 29.99
C THR A 70 4.33 38.57 31.02
N CYS A 71 5.40 38.91 31.73
CA CYS A 71 5.91 38.05 32.78
C CYS A 71 4.99 38.04 34.02
N HIS A 72 4.59 36.85 34.46
CA HIS A 72 3.78 36.61 35.66
C HIS A 72 4.61 36.02 36.83
N ASN A 73 5.85 35.59 36.56
CA ASN A 73 6.82 35.02 37.50
C ASN A 73 6.32 33.88 38.43
N THR A 74 5.31 33.13 38.00
CA THR A 74 4.67 32.06 38.78
C THR A 74 5.41 30.73 38.54
N LYS A 75 5.67 29.96 39.61
CA LYS A 75 6.15 28.57 39.50
C LYS A 75 5.04 27.54 39.43
N THR A 76 3.94 27.78 40.13
CA THR A 76 2.86 26.79 40.35
C THR A 76 1.50 27.46 40.27
N TYR A 77 0.63 26.92 39.41
CA TYR A 77 -0.79 27.19 39.33
C TYR A 77 -1.55 26.02 39.96
N VAL A 78 -2.37 26.34 40.96
CA VAL A 78 -3.21 25.38 41.69
C VAL A 78 -4.67 25.68 41.38
N SER A 79 -5.35 24.72 40.76
CA SER A 79 -6.79 24.76 40.52
C SER A 79 -7.52 23.99 41.63
N PHE A 80 -8.31 24.67 42.47
CA PHE A 80 -9.05 24.02 43.56
C PHE A 80 -10.55 24.01 43.23
N ASP A 81 -11.06 22.81 42.93
CA ASP A 81 -12.45 22.50 42.59
C ASP A 81 -13.06 23.44 41.54
N SER A 82 -12.29 23.71 40.48
CA SER A 82 -12.63 24.72 39.48
C SER A 82 -13.36 24.11 38.27
N PRO A 83 -14.49 24.69 37.80
CA PRO A 83 -15.33 24.09 36.76
C PRO A 83 -14.76 24.19 35.32
N HIS A 84 -13.62 23.55 35.03
CA HIS A 84 -12.95 23.65 33.72
C HIS A 84 -13.74 23.08 32.54
N LYS A 85 -14.60 22.08 32.77
CA LYS A 85 -15.58 21.59 31.78
C LYS A 85 -17.01 22.06 32.13
N GLY A 86 -17.20 22.84 33.20
CA GLY A 86 -18.45 23.45 33.66
C GLY A 86 -18.95 22.99 35.04
N ALA A 87 -19.77 23.82 35.70
CA ALA A 87 -20.44 23.54 36.97
C ALA A 87 -21.87 23.05 36.75
N ASN A 88 -22.45 22.37 37.75
CA ASN A 88 -23.84 21.92 37.74
C ASN A 88 -24.67 22.64 38.82
N ILE A 89 -25.75 23.29 38.41
CA ILE A 89 -26.90 23.55 39.27
C ILE A 89 -28.04 22.78 38.64
N SER A 90 -28.66 21.87 39.39
CA SER A 90 -29.61 20.90 38.82
C SER A 90 -30.75 21.58 38.08
N MET A 91 -31.23 20.96 37.00
CA MET A 91 -32.26 21.56 36.15
C MET A 91 -33.55 21.85 36.94
N GLY A 92 -33.89 21.01 37.92
CA GLY A 92 -35.00 21.25 38.85
C GLY A 92 -34.80 22.52 39.71
N LEU A 93 -33.57 22.81 40.14
CA LEU A 93 -33.26 24.03 40.89
C LEU A 93 -33.24 25.28 40.02
N GLN A 94 -32.73 25.20 38.78
CA GLN A 94 -32.83 26.33 37.84
C GLN A 94 -34.30 26.64 37.49
N ALA A 95 -35.12 25.60 37.28
CA ALA A 95 -36.56 25.73 37.09
C ALA A 95 -37.28 26.34 38.30
N ALA A 96 -36.89 25.95 39.53
CA ALA A 96 -37.40 26.55 40.75
C ALA A 96 -37.04 28.04 40.88
N ALA A 97 -35.79 28.41 40.53
CA ALA A 97 -35.35 29.81 40.52
C ALA A 97 -36.15 30.65 39.51
N TRP A 98 -36.35 30.15 38.28
CA TRP A 98 -37.20 30.80 37.27
C TRP A 98 -38.63 31.01 37.80
N PHE A 99 -39.28 29.94 38.26
CA PHE A 99 -40.67 30.00 38.71
C PHE A 99 -40.84 30.95 39.91
N THR A 100 -39.90 30.92 40.88
CA THR A 100 -39.93 31.85 42.03
C THR A 100 -39.64 33.30 41.64
N GLY A 101 -38.89 33.56 40.58
CA GLY A 101 -38.65 34.91 40.07
C GLY A 101 -39.76 35.50 39.20
N ALA A 102 -40.67 34.66 38.68
CA ALA A 102 -41.64 35.06 37.65
C ALA A 102 -43.11 35.08 38.11
N VAL A 103 -43.44 34.54 39.29
CA VAL A 103 -44.77 34.74 39.92
C VAL A 103 -44.86 36.13 40.60
N PRO A 104 -46.04 36.76 40.72
CA PRO A 104 -46.15 38.17 41.17
C PRO A 104 -45.63 38.45 42.59
N ASP A 105 -45.89 37.56 43.55
CA ASP A 105 -45.32 37.61 44.93
C ASP A 105 -43.97 36.88 45.02
N GLY A 106 -43.19 36.93 43.93
CA GLY A 106 -41.95 36.20 43.74
C GLY A 106 -40.72 36.86 44.37
N ASN A 107 -39.59 36.17 44.27
CA ASN A 107 -38.26 36.72 44.49
C ASN A 107 -37.35 36.29 43.34
N ASN A 108 -36.90 37.26 42.55
CA ASN A 108 -36.04 37.04 41.38
C ASN A 108 -34.55 36.92 41.72
N GLU A 109 -34.09 37.19 42.95
CA GLU A 109 -32.67 37.13 43.35
C GLU A 109 -31.95 35.85 42.88
N SER A 110 -32.60 34.70 42.99
CA SER A 110 -32.02 33.40 42.57
C SER A 110 -31.98 33.22 41.04
N TRP A 111 -32.87 33.87 40.30
CA TRP A 111 -32.92 33.84 38.84
C TRP A 111 -31.93 34.86 38.23
N ASP A 112 -31.92 36.08 38.77
CA ASP A 112 -30.94 37.13 38.48
C ASP A 112 -29.50 36.63 38.75
N ALA A 113 -29.29 35.88 39.84
CA ALA A 113 -28.01 35.24 40.14
C ALA A 113 -27.54 34.27 39.05
N LEU A 114 -28.44 33.49 38.44
CA LEU A 114 -28.12 32.62 37.30
C LEU A 114 -27.86 33.42 36.01
N HIS A 115 -28.33 34.67 35.93
CA HIS A 115 -28.18 35.55 34.77
C HIS A 115 -26.88 36.37 34.75
N ARG A 116 -26.11 36.35 35.84
CA ARG A 116 -24.83 37.05 35.96
C ARG A 116 -23.77 36.43 35.02
N PRO A 117 -22.74 37.19 34.58
CA PRO A 117 -21.77 36.72 33.59
C PRO A 117 -21.10 35.38 33.94
N ALA A 118 -20.46 35.26 35.11
CA ALA A 118 -19.71 34.05 35.44
C ALA A 118 -20.58 32.78 35.53
N PRO A 119 -21.78 32.78 36.16
CA PRO A 119 -22.72 31.66 36.06
C PRO A 119 -23.07 31.27 34.63
N ARG A 120 -23.36 32.23 33.74
CA ARG A 120 -23.65 31.95 32.31
C ARG A 120 -22.44 31.42 31.55
N GLN A 121 -21.22 31.83 31.90
CA GLN A 121 -19.99 31.26 31.36
C GLN A 121 -19.75 29.82 31.86
N LEU A 122 -20.01 29.55 33.14
CA LEU A 122 -19.54 28.33 33.83
C LEU A 122 -20.55 27.19 33.94
N LEU A 123 -21.86 27.45 33.99
CA LEU A 123 -22.86 26.37 34.10
C LEU A 123 -22.84 25.46 32.87
N ALA A 124 -22.66 24.16 33.07
CA ALA A 124 -22.55 23.17 32.00
C ALA A 124 -23.83 23.04 31.17
N ARG A 125 -24.98 23.38 31.77
CA ARG A 125 -26.34 23.33 31.23
C ARG A 125 -27.12 24.51 31.83
N ASN A 126 -27.93 25.21 31.03
CA ASN A 126 -28.74 26.36 31.44
C ASN A 126 -30.20 26.13 31.03
N LEU A 127 -31.15 26.36 31.93
CA LEU A 127 -32.59 26.08 31.72
C LEU A 127 -33.11 26.62 30.37
N GLU A 128 -32.79 27.87 30.05
CA GLU A 128 -33.23 28.54 28.82
C GLU A 128 -32.62 27.91 27.55
N SER A 129 -31.37 27.44 27.61
CA SER A 129 -30.75 26.68 26.51
C SER A 129 -31.41 25.31 26.33
N GLU A 130 -31.64 24.57 27.42
CA GLU A 130 -32.21 23.22 27.31
C GLU A 130 -33.66 23.24 26.80
N VAL A 131 -34.42 24.30 27.08
CA VAL A 131 -35.75 24.52 26.49
C VAL A 131 -35.64 24.96 25.02
N ALA A 132 -34.71 25.87 24.68
CA ALA A 132 -34.44 26.27 23.29
C ALA A 132 -34.04 25.09 22.38
N GLU A 133 -33.24 24.17 22.92
CA GLU A 133 -32.73 22.97 22.23
C GLU A 133 -33.74 21.80 22.23
N GLY A 134 -34.87 21.92 22.93
CA GLY A 134 -35.90 20.88 23.03
C GLY A 134 -35.53 19.69 23.93
N ASN A 135 -34.47 19.83 24.73
CA ASN A 135 -34.09 18.85 25.75
C ASN A 135 -35.05 18.89 26.96
N LEU A 136 -35.55 20.08 27.31
CA LEU A 136 -36.62 20.29 28.28
C LEU A 136 -37.93 20.67 27.57
N SER A 137 -39.05 20.12 28.04
CA SER A 137 -40.39 20.50 27.62
C SER A 137 -41.16 21.08 28.80
N ILE A 138 -41.61 22.34 28.67
CA ILE A 138 -42.53 22.98 29.60
C ILE A 138 -43.96 22.58 29.21
N ASN A 139 -44.73 22.08 30.17
CA ASN A 139 -46.17 21.92 30.05
C ASN A 139 -46.83 22.88 31.02
N GLU A 140 -47.79 23.66 30.55
CA GLU A 140 -48.41 24.75 31.32
C GLU A 140 -49.93 24.67 31.28
N TRP A 141 -50.58 24.99 32.41
CA TRP A 141 -52.04 25.05 32.55
C TRP A 141 -52.42 26.15 33.55
N GLY A 142 -53.41 26.95 33.21
CA GLY A 142 -53.88 28.04 34.05
C GLY A 142 -54.62 29.11 33.27
N ASP A 143 -55.14 30.09 34.01
CA ASP A 143 -55.69 31.33 33.45
C ASP A 143 -54.59 32.36 33.15
N ARG A 144 -53.34 32.08 33.58
CA ARG A 144 -52.15 32.90 33.33
C ARG A 144 -50.93 32.04 33.02
N PHE A 145 -50.16 32.50 32.05
CA PHE A 145 -48.93 31.85 31.57
C PHE A 145 -47.72 32.77 31.81
N ILE A 146 -46.52 32.19 31.86
CA ILE A 146 -45.26 32.86 32.14
C ILE A 146 -44.26 32.45 31.06
N ASP A 147 -43.87 33.39 30.21
CA ASP A 147 -42.86 33.14 29.18
C ASP A 147 -41.47 32.90 29.82
N LEU A 148 -40.81 31.81 29.44
CA LEU A 148 -39.38 31.62 29.67
C LEU A 148 -38.60 32.26 28.51
N ASN A 149 -37.62 33.12 28.78
CA ASN A 149 -36.92 33.88 27.75
C ASN A 149 -35.76 33.08 27.14
N VAL A 150 -36.08 32.13 26.26
CA VAL A 150 -35.15 31.19 25.60
C VAL A 150 -34.08 31.82 24.67
N SER A 151 -33.73 33.11 24.82
CA SER A 151 -32.81 33.83 23.95
C SER A 151 -31.38 33.97 24.52
N ASN A 152 -30.37 33.78 23.66
CA ASN A 152 -28.95 34.09 23.88
C ASN A 152 -28.21 33.42 25.08
N HIS A 153 -28.74 32.37 25.73
CA HIS A 153 -28.00 31.74 26.85
C HIS A 153 -26.79 30.90 26.45
N SER A 154 -26.94 29.97 25.50
CA SER A 154 -25.85 29.08 25.07
C SER A 154 -24.64 29.81 24.46
N LEU A 155 -24.86 30.98 23.85
CA LEU A 155 -23.81 31.79 23.21
C LEU A 155 -22.69 32.21 24.17
N VAL A 156 -23.05 32.71 25.37
CA VAL A 156 -22.08 33.23 26.36
C VAL A 156 -21.12 32.14 26.81
N ARG A 157 -21.66 30.94 27.10
CA ARG A 157 -20.86 29.77 27.43
C ARG A 157 -19.99 29.33 26.26
N ASN A 158 -20.57 29.19 25.07
CA ASN A 158 -19.86 28.63 23.93
C ASN A 158 -18.69 29.53 23.50
N GLN A 159 -18.86 30.85 23.56
CA GLN A 159 -17.79 31.83 23.36
C GLN A 159 -16.67 31.66 24.40
N TYR A 160 -17.01 31.60 25.68
CA TYR A 160 -16.02 31.45 26.76
C TYR A 160 -15.28 30.09 26.72
N VAL A 161 -15.96 28.99 26.39
CA VAL A 161 -15.31 27.68 26.23
C VAL A 161 -14.33 27.72 25.05
N GLN A 162 -14.72 28.27 23.91
CA GLN A 162 -13.84 28.43 22.73
C GLN A 162 -12.62 29.33 23.04
N GLU A 163 -12.82 30.43 23.77
CA GLU A 163 -11.75 31.30 24.24
C GLU A 163 -10.75 30.54 25.12
N MET A 164 -11.23 29.83 26.14
CA MET A 164 -10.37 29.04 27.04
C MET A 164 -9.71 27.84 26.35
N GLU A 165 -10.34 27.23 25.34
CA GLU A 165 -9.71 26.22 24.50
C GLU A 165 -8.61 26.82 23.59
N SER A 166 -8.78 28.05 23.11
CA SER A 166 -7.78 28.76 22.31
C SER A 166 -6.59 29.31 23.13
N LEU A 167 -6.82 29.69 24.38
CA LEU A 167 -5.78 30.08 25.36
C LEU A 167 -5.07 28.87 25.96
N GLY A 168 -5.73 27.70 26.01
CA GLY A 168 -5.18 26.48 26.60
C GLY A 168 -5.09 26.54 28.12
N PHE A 169 -3.99 26.04 28.67
CA PHE A 169 -3.59 26.17 30.07
C PHE A 169 -2.21 26.83 30.12
N PRO A 170 -1.85 27.55 31.20
CA PRO A 170 -0.52 28.13 31.33
C PRO A 170 0.57 27.06 31.21
N SER A 171 1.65 27.39 30.52
CA SER A 171 2.72 26.50 30.06
C SER A 171 4.05 26.75 30.78
N LEU A 172 4.19 27.89 31.45
CA LEU A 172 5.36 28.24 32.25
C LEU A 172 5.21 27.85 33.74
N THR A 173 4.04 27.38 34.16
CA THR A 173 3.74 26.91 35.51
C THR A 173 3.64 25.39 35.64
N ARG A 174 3.99 24.87 36.83
CA ARG A 174 3.44 23.58 37.30
C ARG A 174 1.93 23.71 37.44
N ASN A 175 1.18 22.90 36.73
CA ASN A 175 -0.28 22.90 36.81
C ASN A 175 -0.71 21.75 37.71
N ILE A 176 -1.32 22.02 38.86
CA ILE A 176 -1.89 20.97 39.73
C ILE A 176 -3.33 21.27 40.06
N ALA A 177 -4.11 20.21 40.35
CA ALA A 177 -5.51 20.33 40.71
C ALA A 177 -5.85 19.64 42.04
N ILE A 178 -6.81 20.19 42.75
CA ILE A 178 -7.51 19.57 43.87
C ILE A 178 -8.97 19.49 43.46
N ALA A 179 -9.58 18.31 43.57
CA ALA A 179 -11.02 18.11 43.37
C ALA A 179 -11.65 17.61 44.66
N ASP A 180 -12.79 18.20 45.04
CA ASP A 180 -13.56 17.78 46.22
C ASP A 180 -14.39 16.51 45.95
N GLY A 181 -14.52 16.15 44.67
CA GLY A 181 -15.16 14.93 44.20
C GLY A 181 -14.23 13.71 44.23
N SER A 182 -14.78 12.56 44.63
CA SER A 182 -14.09 11.28 44.67
C SER A 182 -13.53 10.84 43.31
N GLU A 183 -12.30 10.32 43.29
CA GLU A 183 -11.73 9.70 42.08
C GLU A 183 -12.14 8.23 41.91
N ILE A 184 -12.71 7.60 42.96
CA ILE A 184 -13.14 6.20 42.93
C ILE A 184 -14.61 6.02 42.54
N SER A 185 -15.22 7.03 41.89
CA SER A 185 -16.62 7.05 41.42
C SER A 185 -17.68 6.88 42.52
N THR A 186 -17.39 7.33 43.74
CA THR A 186 -18.42 7.47 44.78
C THR A 186 -19.47 8.49 44.30
N SER A 187 -20.73 8.08 44.16
CA SER A 187 -21.83 8.99 43.82
C SER A 187 -22.24 9.86 45.02
N GLN A 188 -23.12 10.82 44.80
CA GLN A 188 -23.69 11.67 45.86
C GLN A 188 -24.62 10.94 46.85
N GLY A 189 -24.75 9.61 46.75
CA GLY A 189 -25.62 8.82 47.63
C GLY A 189 -27.12 8.93 47.28
N TYR A 190 -27.45 9.33 46.06
CA TYR A 190 -28.79 9.25 45.49
C TYR A 190 -28.71 8.84 44.01
N SER A 191 -29.86 8.47 43.44
CA SER A 191 -29.97 8.04 42.04
C SER A 191 -31.12 8.80 41.38
N PRO A 192 -31.01 9.18 40.10
CA PRO A 192 -32.18 9.51 39.30
C PRO A 192 -33.23 8.39 39.39
N PRO A 193 -34.52 8.70 39.63
CA PRO A 193 -35.15 10.02 39.64
C PRO A 193 -35.48 10.59 41.05
N SER A 194 -34.60 10.47 42.05
CA SER A 194 -34.89 10.98 43.41
C SER A 194 -35.38 12.44 43.43
N ARG A 195 -36.43 12.67 44.23
CA ARG A 195 -36.94 13.99 44.60
C ARG A 195 -36.01 14.65 45.61
N TYR A 196 -35.64 15.89 45.38
CA TYR A 196 -34.99 16.71 46.39
C TYR A 196 -36.00 17.22 47.43
N LEU A 197 -37.18 17.62 46.95
CA LEU A 197 -38.21 18.23 47.79
C LEU A 197 -39.61 18.04 47.18
N ARG A 198 -40.59 17.69 48.01
CA ARG A 198 -42.01 17.86 47.68
C ARG A 198 -42.72 18.65 48.78
N GLY A 199 -43.19 19.85 48.44
CA GLY A 199 -44.09 20.63 49.29
C GLY A 199 -45.54 20.46 48.85
N MET A 200 -46.44 20.21 49.79
CA MET A 200 -47.88 20.15 49.57
C MET A 200 -48.62 20.95 50.66
N LEU A 201 -49.62 21.73 50.24
CA LEU A 201 -50.65 22.28 51.10
C LEU A 201 -51.98 21.68 50.64
N THR A 202 -52.68 20.99 51.52
CA THR A 202 -53.99 20.39 51.27
C THR A 202 -55.05 21.03 52.14
N SER A 203 -56.31 20.93 51.75
CA SER A 203 -57.43 21.26 52.63
C SER A 203 -58.55 20.24 52.55
N ASP A 204 -59.18 20.00 53.71
CA ASP A 204 -60.43 19.27 53.81
C ASP A 204 -61.68 20.19 53.71
N ASN A 205 -61.49 21.52 53.70
CA ASN A 205 -62.57 22.51 53.64
C ASN A 205 -63.47 22.28 52.42
N TRP A 206 -64.78 22.25 52.63
CA TRP A 206 -65.77 21.90 51.61
C TRP A 206 -65.77 22.82 50.37
N ALA A 207 -65.31 24.08 50.50
CA ALA A 207 -65.23 25.03 49.40
C ALA A 207 -63.93 24.90 48.56
N PHE A 208 -62.87 24.31 49.13
CA PHE A 208 -61.50 24.28 48.58
C PHE A 208 -60.82 22.91 48.73
N LYS A 209 -61.60 21.83 48.70
CA LYS A 209 -61.13 20.49 49.04
C LYS A 209 -60.10 19.96 48.03
N GLY A 210 -58.94 19.51 48.53
CA GLY A 210 -57.89 18.84 47.76
C GLY A 210 -56.52 19.52 47.85
N ASP A 211 -55.73 19.41 46.78
CA ASP A 211 -54.35 19.92 46.70
C ASP A 211 -54.36 21.42 46.33
N ILE A 212 -54.10 22.29 47.32
CA ILE A 212 -54.17 23.76 47.19
C ILE A 212 -52.85 24.38 46.70
N PHE A 213 -51.71 23.86 47.14
CA PHE A 213 -50.40 24.25 46.60
C PHE A 213 -49.52 23.01 46.48
N GLN A 214 -48.76 22.93 45.39
CA GLN A 214 -47.84 21.82 45.17
C GLN A 214 -46.52 22.34 44.60
N LEU A 215 -45.40 21.85 45.13
CA LEU A 215 -44.07 22.03 44.55
C LEU A 215 -43.34 20.69 44.55
N GLY A 216 -42.76 20.32 43.42
CA GLY A 216 -41.86 19.18 43.29
C GLY A 216 -40.56 19.60 42.63
N ILE A 217 -39.43 19.26 43.23
CA ILE A 217 -38.10 19.47 42.66
C ILE A 217 -37.36 18.14 42.69
N SER A 218 -36.86 17.68 41.54
CA SER A 218 -36.25 16.35 41.35
C SER A 218 -34.97 16.43 40.53
N ALA A 219 -34.13 15.40 40.65
CA ALA A 219 -32.95 15.23 39.82
C ALA A 219 -33.32 14.98 38.34
N VAL A 220 -32.41 15.36 37.44
CA VAL A 220 -32.47 14.99 36.02
C VAL A 220 -32.61 13.47 35.88
N GLY A 221 -33.53 13.04 35.02
CA GLY A 221 -34.11 11.70 34.99
C GLY A 221 -35.59 11.74 35.40
N GLY A 222 -35.91 12.50 36.46
CA GLY A 222 -37.24 13.00 36.80
C GLY A 222 -38.30 11.98 37.25
N ASP A 223 -39.11 12.37 38.22
CA ASP A 223 -40.02 11.45 38.92
C ASP A 223 -41.30 11.18 38.11
N THR A 224 -41.92 10.01 38.31
CA THR A 224 -43.28 9.70 37.82
C THR A 224 -44.32 10.43 38.66
N TRP A 225 -44.53 11.71 38.31
CA TRP A 225 -45.46 12.56 39.03
C TRP A 225 -46.90 12.35 38.53
N ASN A 226 -47.76 11.88 39.43
CA ASN A 226 -49.20 11.88 39.25
C ASN A 226 -49.74 13.25 39.69
N SER A 227 -49.72 14.21 38.76
CA SER A 227 -50.31 15.53 38.98
C SER A 227 -51.83 15.39 39.03
N ARG A 228 -52.38 15.29 40.25
CA ARG A 228 -53.80 15.43 40.54
C ARG A 228 -54.04 16.80 41.18
N PHE A 229 -54.21 17.80 40.32
CA PHE A 229 -54.72 19.12 40.70
C PHE A 229 -56.23 19.02 40.99
N ASP A 230 -56.56 18.28 42.06
CA ASP A 230 -57.94 18.00 42.46
C ASP A 230 -58.44 19.22 43.27
N PHE A 231 -58.99 20.20 42.56
CA PHE A 231 -59.48 21.44 43.14
C PHE A 231 -60.91 21.76 42.68
N LYS A 232 -61.85 21.75 43.64
CA LYS A 232 -63.28 21.95 43.39
C LYS A 232 -63.83 23.15 44.16
N CYS A 233 -63.86 24.32 43.51
CA CYS A 233 -64.63 25.47 44.00
C CYS A 233 -66.04 25.49 43.40
N GLU A 234 -67.07 25.37 44.24
CA GLU A 234 -68.48 25.39 43.79
C GLU A 234 -68.93 26.75 43.23
N CYS A 235 -68.18 27.83 43.47
CA CYS A 235 -68.48 29.17 42.96
C CYS A 235 -68.01 29.40 41.52
N ILE A 236 -67.04 28.61 41.03
CA ILE A 236 -66.32 28.87 39.76
C ILE A 236 -66.55 27.72 38.75
N GLY A 237 -66.76 26.49 39.22
CA GLY A 237 -67.09 25.35 38.34
C GLY A 237 -65.88 24.77 37.60
N SER A 238 -64.74 24.64 38.28
CA SER A 238 -63.50 24.05 37.74
C SER A 238 -63.67 22.58 37.33
N GLY A 239 -63.05 22.21 36.20
CA GLY A 239 -63.06 20.86 35.63
C GLY A 239 -61.72 20.14 35.76
N PHE A 240 -61.76 18.82 35.93
CA PHE A 240 -60.59 17.98 36.24
C PHE A 240 -59.56 17.86 35.11
N LYS A 241 -58.29 17.71 35.49
CA LYS A 241 -57.24 17.16 34.60
C LYS A 241 -56.16 16.41 35.39
N GLN A 242 -56.35 15.09 35.56
CA GLN A 242 -55.27 14.21 36.00
C GLN A 242 -54.24 14.10 34.88
N ILE A 243 -52.96 14.34 35.20
CA ILE A 243 -51.86 14.20 34.23
C ILE A 243 -50.73 13.42 34.90
N GLU A 244 -50.57 12.17 34.48
CA GLU A 244 -49.39 11.36 34.79
C GLU A 244 -48.34 11.64 33.72
N GLN A 245 -47.14 12.08 34.12
CA GLN A 245 -46.01 12.26 33.22
C GLN A 245 -44.73 11.76 33.88
N ASP A 246 -43.99 10.94 33.15
CA ASP A 246 -42.64 10.51 33.56
C ASP A 246 -41.64 11.65 33.40
N ASN A 247 -40.50 11.56 34.10
CA ASN A 247 -39.35 12.45 33.94
C ASN A 247 -39.60 13.92 34.31
N ILE A 248 -40.47 14.19 35.28
CA ILE A 248 -40.66 15.55 35.81
C ILE A 248 -39.48 15.92 36.72
N ILE A 249 -38.74 16.97 36.32
CA ILE A 249 -37.65 17.56 37.11
C ILE A 249 -38.13 18.72 37.99
N PHE A 250 -39.20 19.39 37.58
CA PHE A 250 -39.82 20.48 38.32
C PHE A 250 -41.32 20.48 38.06
N SER A 251 -42.11 20.64 39.12
CA SER A 251 -43.53 20.95 39.01
C SER A 251 -43.95 21.97 40.06
N ALA A 252 -44.85 22.87 39.69
CA ALA A 252 -45.45 23.84 40.59
C ALA A 252 -46.95 24.02 40.30
N PHE A 253 -47.73 24.19 41.38
CA PHE A 253 -49.10 24.67 41.36
C PHE A 253 -49.25 25.76 42.42
N ASN A 254 -49.51 26.99 41.98
CA ASN A 254 -49.66 28.17 42.85
C ASN A 254 -50.93 28.95 42.45
N PRO A 255 -52.01 28.87 43.23
CA PRO A 255 -53.20 29.70 43.03
C PRO A 255 -53.03 31.14 43.54
N GLU A 256 -53.78 32.07 42.95
CA GLU A 256 -53.98 33.43 43.46
C GLU A 256 -55.36 33.56 44.11
N PHE A 257 -55.40 33.86 45.41
CA PHE A 257 -56.62 34.02 46.17
C PHE A 257 -57.17 35.45 46.11
N GLU A 258 -58.43 35.58 45.71
CA GLU A 258 -59.19 36.82 45.84
C GLU A 258 -60.34 36.66 46.86
N HIS A 259 -60.69 37.75 47.53
CA HIS A 259 -61.76 37.76 48.52
C HIS A 259 -63.13 37.91 47.84
N LEU A 260 -63.90 36.82 47.73
CA LEU A 260 -65.23 36.87 47.12
C LEU A 260 -66.23 37.61 48.01
N ALA A 261 -66.63 38.81 47.57
CA ALA A 261 -67.54 39.68 48.29
C ALA A 261 -68.93 39.03 48.45
N GLY A 262 -69.27 38.66 49.68
CA GLY A 262 -70.55 38.04 50.04
C GLY A 262 -70.46 36.60 50.59
N CYS A 263 -69.26 36.01 50.64
CA CYS A 263 -69.06 34.63 51.10
C CYS A 263 -68.17 34.45 52.34
N ASP A 264 -67.52 35.52 52.84
CA ASP A 264 -66.49 35.49 53.90
C ASP A 264 -65.38 34.42 53.65
N LEU A 265 -65.09 34.17 52.36
CA LEU A 265 -64.19 33.11 51.88
C LEU A 265 -63.25 33.67 50.80
N TYR A 266 -61.96 33.34 50.94
CA TYR A 266 -60.94 33.57 49.92
C TYR A 266 -60.94 32.42 48.91
N ALA A 267 -61.31 32.69 47.65
CA ALA A 267 -61.30 31.69 46.60
C ALA A 267 -60.15 31.94 45.61
N PRO A 268 -59.48 30.89 45.14
CA PRO A 268 -58.48 31.04 44.09
C PRO A 268 -59.18 31.34 42.76
N CYS A 269 -58.94 32.53 42.22
CA CYS A 269 -59.63 33.05 41.03
C CYS A 269 -58.74 33.08 39.78
N ASN A 270 -57.43 32.93 39.95
CA ASN A 270 -56.47 32.60 38.91
C ASN A 270 -55.52 31.53 39.46
N TYR A 271 -54.83 30.79 38.60
CA TYR A 271 -53.75 29.90 39.02
C TYR A 271 -52.66 29.73 37.97
N TYR A 272 -51.47 29.35 38.44
CA TYR A 272 -50.33 28.96 37.62
C TYR A 272 -49.99 27.49 37.89
N ALA A 273 -49.97 26.65 36.86
CA ALA A 273 -49.52 25.25 36.95
C ALA A 273 -48.49 24.93 35.86
N TYR A 274 -47.34 24.38 36.26
CA TYR A 274 -46.27 23.98 35.34
C TYR A 274 -45.72 22.60 35.68
N ASN A 275 -45.44 21.80 34.65
CA ASN A 275 -44.57 20.62 34.71
C ASN A 275 -43.44 20.78 33.69
N ILE A 276 -42.20 20.91 34.16
CA ILE A 276 -41.02 20.82 33.29
C ILE A 276 -40.52 19.38 33.29
N LYS A 277 -40.63 18.75 32.11
CA LYS A 277 -40.22 17.37 31.84
C LYS A 277 -38.88 17.34 31.11
N ALA A 278 -37.99 16.46 31.55
CA ALA A 278 -36.70 16.22 30.92
C ALA A 278 -36.73 15.07 29.90
N ASN A 279 -36.06 15.27 28.77
CA ASN A 279 -35.68 14.21 27.86
C ASN A 279 -34.66 13.28 28.55
N PRO A 280 -34.79 11.93 28.46
CA PRO A 280 -33.77 10.99 28.94
C PRO A 280 -32.33 11.23 28.43
N SER A 281 -32.15 12.02 27.37
CA SER A 281 -30.84 12.43 26.86
C SER A 281 -30.09 13.42 27.75
N ILE A 282 -30.76 14.14 28.66
CA ILE A 282 -30.08 15.11 29.53
C ILE A 282 -29.12 14.39 30.48
N ILE A 283 -27.95 15.00 30.66
CA ILE A 283 -26.89 14.48 31.51
C ILE A 283 -27.26 14.71 32.98
N ALA A 284 -27.37 13.64 33.76
CA ALA A 284 -27.78 13.68 35.15
C ALA A 284 -26.62 14.02 36.10
N MET A 285 -25.91 15.13 35.84
CA MET A 285 -24.73 15.57 36.60
C MET A 285 -24.96 15.63 38.11
N ASP A 286 -26.16 16.06 38.51
CA ASP A 286 -26.76 16.02 39.84
C ASP A 286 -26.17 15.02 40.85
N HIS A 287 -26.12 13.74 40.48
CA HIS A 287 -25.77 12.62 41.38
C HIS A 287 -24.32 12.13 41.23
N VAL A 288 -23.56 12.64 40.26
CA VAL A 288 -22.23 12.12 39.91
C VAL A 288 -21.19 12.58 40.93
N SER A 289 -20.05 11.90 40.97
CA SER A 289 -18.96 12.30 41.87
C SER A 289 -18.48 13.72 41.58
N GLY A 290 -18.28 14.53 42.63
CA GLY A 290 -17.92 15.94 42.51
C GLY A 290 -17.97 16.69 43.84
N GLY A 291 -17.38 17.90 43.86
CA GLY A 291 -17.53 18.84 44.96
C GLY A 291 -19.00 19.21 45.12
N LYS A 292 -19.56 18.98 46.31
CA LYS A 292 -21.00 19.09 46.57
C LYS A 292 -21.37 20.46 47.12
N ARG A 293 -22.54 20.95 46.72
CA ARG A 293 -23.17 22.12 47.32
C ARG A 293 -24.29 21.66 48.24
N SER A 294 -24.33 22.25 49.44
CA SER A 294 -25.28 21.93 50.50
C SER A 294 -25.89 23.21 51.05
N GLY A 295 -27.14 23.12 51.51
CA GLY A 295 -27.93 24.22 52.05
C GLY A 295 -29.06 24.66 51.12
N ASP A 296 -28.96 24.45 49.81
CA ASP A 296 -29.97 24.94 48.85
C ASP A 296 -31.35 24.32 49.09
N ILE A 297 -31.43 22.99 49.26
CA ILE A 297 -32.71 22.31 49.50
C ILE A 297 -33.28 22.69 50.86
N ASN A 298 -32.42 22.84 51.87
CA ASN A 298 -32.81 23.26 53.21
C ASN A 298 -33.30 24.72 53.25
N ASN A 299 -32.69 25.62 52.47
CA ASN A 299 -33.12 27.02 52.33
C ASN A 299 -34.49 27.11 51.63
N ILE A 300 -34.66 26.42 50.49
CA ILE A 300 -35.95 26.38 49.76
C ILE A 300 -37.04 25.77 50.66
N LYS A 301 -36.74 24.66 51.36
CA LYS A 301 -37.63 24.05 52.34
C LYS A 301 -38.04 25.04 53.44
N LYS A 302 -37.10 25.81 53.99
CA LYS A 302 -37.39 26.84 55.01
C LYS A 302 -38.36 27.91 54.47
N VAL A 303 -38.10 28.48 53.29
CA VAL A 303 -38.97 29.50 52.67
C VAL A 303 -40.40 28.97 52.45
N ILE A 304 -40.54 27.74 51.97
CA ILE A 304 -41.85 27.08 51.79
C ILE A 304 -42.53 26.84 53.13
N THR A 305 -41.78 26.41 54.16
CA THR A 305 -42.31 26.20 55.52
C THR A 305 -42.86 27.52 56.09
N GLU A 306 -42.12 28.62 55.98
CA GLU A 306 -42.58 29.95 56.42
C GLU A 306 -43.81 30.44 55.63
N LYS A 307 -43.92 30.13 54.32
CA LYS A 307 -45.11 30.45 53.53
C LYS A 307 -46.32 29.59 53.94
N PHE A 308 -46.11 28.30 54.21
CA PHE A 308 -47.16 27.38 54.69
C PHE A 308 -47.64 27.73 56.10
N GLU A 309 -46.77 28.10 57.02
CA GLU A 309 -47.17 28.53 58.37
C GLU A 309 -47.99 29.83 58.34
N LYS A 310 -47.65 30.79 57.46
CA LYS A 310 -48.44 32.00 57.23
C LYS A 310 -49.83 31.69 56.64
N LEU A 311 -49.91 30.76 55.69
CA LEU A 311 -51.18 30.33 55.10
C LEU A 311 -52.05 29.58 56.13
N LYS A 312 -51.46 28.70 56.95
CA LYS A 312 -52.19 27.97 58.00
C LYS A 312 -52.77 28.88 59.09
N GLN A 313 -52.21 30.08 59.31
CA GLN A 313 -52.81 31.09 60.19
C GLN A 313 -54.11 31.71 59.63
N THR A 314 -54.49 31.42 58.37
CA THR A 314 -55.74 31.91 57.76
C THR A 314 -56.91 30.92 57.83
N SER A 315 -56.65 29.62 58.06
CA SER A 315 -57.69 28.61 58.29
C SER A 315 -57.14 27.35 58.96
N ASP A 316 -57.86 26.84 59.97
CA ASP A 316 -57.57 25.57 60.64
C ASP A 316 -57.74 24.34 59.71
N ASP A 317 -58.51 24.46 58.62
CA ASP A 317 -58.76 23.39 57.65
C ASP A 317 -57.57 23.09 56.71
N LEU A 318 -56.40 23.71 56.95
CA LEU A 318 -55.20 23.57 56.12
C LEU A 318 -54.20 22.57 56.73
N GLU A 319 -53.86 21.53 55.98
CA GLU A 319 -52.82 20.57 56.31
C GLU A 319 -51.58 20.77 55.43
N CYS A 320 -50.41 20.88 56.06
CA CYS A 320 -49.15 21.19 55.38
C CYS A 320 -48.24 19.97 55.41
N THR A 321 -48.05 19.30 54.27
CA THR A 321 -47.14 18.15 54.15
C THR A 321 -45.90 18.56 53.36
N ILE A 322 -44.74 18.58 54.02
CA ILE A 322 -43.45 18.71 53.34
C ILE A 322 -42.77 17.35 53.37
N ASP A 323 -42.95 16.58 52.29
CA ASP A 323 -42.22 15.34 52.09
C ASP A 323 -40.79 15.65 51.66
N ALA A 324 -39.90 15.55 52.65
CA ALA A 324 -38.46 15.65 52.51
C ALA A 324 -37.77 14.30 52.82
N ALA A 325 -38.50 13.17 52.71
CA ALA A 325 -38.01 11.86 53.15
C ALA A 325 -36.83 11.29 52.32
N GLN A 326 -36.49 11.93 51.20
CA GLN A 326 -35.27 11.67 50.41
C GLN A 326 -34.46 12.95 50.13
N ALA A 327 -34.57 14.00 50.95
CA ALA A 327 -33.90 15.28 50.73
C ALA A 327 -32.36 15.19 50.86
N ASN A 328 -31.70 14.70 49.81
CA ASN A 328 -30.25 14.62 49.72
C ASN A 328 -29.67 15.98 49.32
N ASP A 329 -29.37 16.79 50.33
CA ASP A 329 -28.74 18.12 50.24
C ASP A 329 -27.22 18.05 49.94
N ASN A 330 -26.78 17.01 49.22
CA ASN A 330 -25.43 16.85 48.67
C ASN A 330 -25.52 16.83 47.14
N ILE A 331 -25.95 17.91 46.50
CA ILE A 331 -26.04 17.96 45.03
C ILE A 331 -24.63 18.19 44.47
N CYS A 332 -24.25 17.44 43.43
CA CYS A 332 -22.99 17.64 42.74
C CYS A 332 -22.97 19.02 42.08
N PHE A 333 -22.02 19.86 42.46
CA PHE A 333 -21.86 21.23 41.97
C PHE A 333 -20.66 21.35 41.02
N ILE A 334 -19.54 20.72 41.33
CA ILE A 334 -18.39 20.58 40.42
C ILE A 334 -18.10 19.09 40.22
N PRO A 335 -18.52 18.46 39.10
CA PRO A 335 -18.18 17.07 38.82
C PRO A 335 -16.65 16.84 38.85
N THR A 336 -16.16 15.71 39.37
CA THR A 336 -14.71 15.44 39.51
C THR A 336 -13.97 15.57 38.17
N MET A 337 -14.60 15.11 37.08
CA MET A 337 -14.08 15.27 35.72
C MET A 337 -13.96 16.74 35.27
N SER A 338 -14.81 17.63 35.77
CA SER A 338 -14.77 19.06 35.48
C SER A 338 -13.70 19.77 36.30
N ALA A 339 -13.59 19.46 37.60
CA ALA A 339 -12.51 19.94 38.47
C ALA A 339 -11.13 19.60 37.90
N LEU A 340 -10.97 18.37 37.41
CA LEU A 340 -9.72 17.85 36.83
C LEU A 340 -9.60 18.05 35.31
N ALA A 341 -10.50 18.85 34.70
CA ALA A 341 -10.50 19.21 33.28
C ALA A 341 -10.37 18.04 32.29
N ILE A 342 -10.93 16.86 32.63
CA ILE A 342 -10.65 15.59 31.95
C ILE A 342 -11.19 15.58 30.51
N ASP A 343 -10.35 15.14 29.57
CA ASP A 343 -10.66 15.08 28.15
C ASP A 343 -11.42 13.80 27.75
N TRP A 344 -12.58 13.62 28.38
CA TRP A 344 -13.61 12.67 27.95
C TRP A 344 -14.89 13.45 27.63
N GLU A 345 -15.72 12.91 26.74
CA GLU A 345 -17.08 13.41 26.52
C GLU A 345 -17.86 13.39 27.85
N MET A 346 -18.35 14.54 28.31
CA MET A 346 -19.24 14.60 29.46
C MET A 346 -20.61 14.02 29.08
N ASN A 347 -20.83 12.76 29.46
CA ASN A 347 -22.07 12.03 29.22
C ASN A 347 -22.41 11.15 30.44
N ASN A 348 -23.61 10.57 30.46
CA ASN A 348 -24.10 9.72 31.57
C ASN A 348 -23.28 8.43 31.81
N VAL A 349 -22.40 8.03 30.88
CA VAL A 349 -21.52 6.85 31.00
C VAL A 349 -20.16 7.23 31.59
N ASN A 350 -19.62 8.40 31.22
CA ASN A 350 -18.27 8.82 31.60
C ASN A 350 -18.22 9.49 32.98
N LEU A 351 -19.22 10.28 33.35
CA LEU A 351 -19.20 11.09 34.59
C LEU A 351 -19.15 10.28 35.90
N ASN A 352 -19.51 9.00 35.86
CA ASN A 352 -19.43 8.06 36.99
C ASN A 352 -18.30 7.04 36.83
N LYS A 353 -17.26 7.33 36.04
CA LYS A 353 -16.07 6.45 35.91
C LYS A 353 -15.10 6.63 37.07
N ASN A 354 -14.51 5.52 37.50
CA ASN A 354 -13.37 5.50 38.41
C ASN A 354 -12.12 6.01 37.67
N ILE A 355 -11.68 7.23 37.97
CA ILE A 355 -10.53 7.88 37.31
C ILE A 355 -9.20 7.47 37.93
N TYR A 356 -9.18 7.04 39.19
CA TYR A 356 -8.01 6.48 39.87
C TYR A 356 -7.43 5.28 39.09
N ASN A 357 -8.27 4.30 38.77
CA ASN A 357 -7.92 3.15 37.93
C ASN A 357 -7.64 3.51 36.46
N SER A 358 -8.01 4.72 36.02
CA SER A 358 -7.82 5.19 34.64
C SER A 358 -6.47 5.89 34.41
N ASN A 359 -5.67 6.10 35.47
CA ASN A 359 -4.36 6.76 35.45
C ASN A 359 -4.31 7.98 34.50
N ILE A 360 -5.12 8.98 34.81
CA ILE A 360 -5.41 10.11 33.92
C ILE A 360 -4.18 10.99 33.62
N ILE A 361 -3.15 10.94 34.48
CA ILE A 361 -1.88 11.66 34.30
C ILE A 361 -1.01 10.99 33.23
N ASP A 362 -0.68 9.70 33.39
CA ASP A 362 0.18 9.00 32.42
C ASP A 362 -0.50 8.86 31.04
N ASN A 363 -1.82 8.69 31.04
CA ASN A 363 -2.63 8.65 29.81
C ASN A 363 -2.90 10.05 29.21
N LYS A 364 -2.43 11.13 29.84
CA LYS A 364 -2.61 12.53 29.40
C LYS A 364 -4.07 12.94 29.15
N LEU A 365 -4.97 12.40 29.96
CA LEU A 365 -6.40 12.67 29.95
C LEU A 365 -6.75 13.95 30.73
N THR A 366 -5.77 14.59 31.38
CA THR A 366 -5.92 15.85 32.09
C THR A 366 -4.73 16.78 31.79
N PRO A 367 -4.92 18.12 31.73
CA PRO A 367 -3.85 19.10 31.54
C PRO A 367 -3.03 19.41 32.80
N PHE A 368 -3.33 18.77 33.94
CA PHE A 368 -2.59 18.92 35.19
C PHE A 368 -1.42 17.92 35.28
N ASP A 369 -0.29 18.34 35.85
CA ASP A 369 0.91 17.53 36.11
C ASP A 369 0.76 16.58 37.32
N ALA A 370 -0.19 16.87 38.22
CA ALA A 370 -0.57 16.05 39.37
C ALA A 370 -1.92 16.50 39.92
N TYR A 371 -2.63 15.62 40.65
CA TYR A 371 -3.89 15.98 41.28
C TYR A 371 -4.16 15.30 42.63
N TYR A 372 -5.00 15.96 43.43
CA TYR A 372 -5.65 15.42 44.61
C TYR A 372 -7.14 15.18 44.34
N ALA A 373 -7.64 14.03 44.80
CA ALA A 373 -9.06 13.70 44.84
C ALA A 373 -9.27 12.59 45.90
N PRO A 374 -10.39 12.59 46.66
CA PRO A 374 -10.69 11.54 47.64
C PRO A 374 -10.73 10.12 47.04
N ASN A 375 -10.09 9.17 47.71
CA ASN A 375 -10.06 7.74 47.37
C ASN A 375 -10.07 6.86 48.64
N SER A 376 -9.95 5.53 48.53
CA SER A 376 -10.00 4.63 49.71
C SER A 376 -9.03 5.01 50.84
N ASP A 377 -7.93 5.67 50.50
CA ASP A 377 -6.80 5.98 51.36
C ASP A 377 -6.72 7.50 51.65
N ARG A 378 -7.40 8.33 50.83
CA ARG A 378 -7.47 9.80 50.89
C ARG A 378 -8.90 10.27 51.19
N ASP A 379 -9.13 10.85 52.37
CA ASP A 379 -10.45 11.35 52.81
C ASP A 379 -11.60 10.30 52.72
N GLY A 380 -11.26 9.02 52.77
CA GLY A 380 -12.21 7.89 52.77
C GLY A 380 -13.02 7.72 51.48
N GLY A 381 -12.64 8.39 50.39
CA GLY A 381 -13.28 8.29 49.09
C GLY A 381 -14.62 9.00 49.00
N LEU A 382 -14.91 9.88 49.98
CA LEU A 382 -16.15 10.62 50.09
C LEU A 382 -16.11 11.88 49.22
N ASN A 383 -17.25 12.27 48.65
CA ASN A 383 -17.39 13.60 48.04
C ASN A 383 -17.48 14.65 49.16
N LEU A 384 -16.62 15.66 49.10
CA LEU A 384 -16.52 16.77 50.05
C LEU A 384 -17.41 17.95 49.61
N ARG A 385 -17.52 19.00 50.42
CA ARG A 385 -18.15 20.25 49.99
C ARG A 385 -17.24 20.98 49.02
N HIS A 386 -17.86 21.76 48.13
CA HIS A 386 -17.15 22.63 47.21
C HIS A 386 -16.23 23.60 47.99
N VAL A 387 -14.93 23.54 47.71
CA VAL A 387 -13.81 24.22 48.38
C VAL A 387 -13.62 23.80 49.85
N GLU A 388 -13.74 22.50 50.17
CA GLU A 388 -13.53 21.94 51.52
C GLU A 388 -12.10 21.43 51.72
N LEU A 389 -11.24 22.28 52.26
CA LEU A 389 -9.83 21.96 52.49
C LEU A 389 -9.63 20.94 53.63
N THR A 390 -9.17 19.72 53.29
CA THR A 390 -8.80 18.68 54.25
C THR A 390 -7.33 18.73 54.63
N GLN A 391 -6.94 18.09 55.75
CA GLN A 391 -5.51 17.99 56.11
C GLN A 391 -4.71 17.23 55.05
N GLY A 392 -5.30 16.18 54.45
CA GLY A 392 -4.64 15.42 53.38
C GLY A 392 -4.38 16.25 52.12
N MET A 393 -5.24 17.23 51.81
CA MET A 393 -5.00 18.20 50.74
C MET A 393 -3.87 19.18 51.09
N ILE A 394 -3.77 19.63 52.35
CA ILE A 394 -2.70 20.51 52.82
C ILE A 394 -1.36 19.78 52.74
N ASP A 395 -1.26 18.59 53.35
CA ASP A 395 -0.03 17.79 53.39
C ASP A 395 0.48 17.49 51.96
N TRP A 396 -0.43 17.16 51.04
CA TRP A 396 -0.10 16.95 49.63
C TRP A 396 0.26 18.25 48.89
N LEU A 397 -0.40 19.37 49.19
CA LEU A 397 -0.11 20.66 48.56
C LEU A 397 1.29 21.14 48.96
N ASP A 398 1.67 21.00 50.22
CA ASP A 398 3.02 21.28 50.72
C ASP A 398 4.06 20.41 49.99
N GLU A 399 3.80 19.10 49.82
CA GLU A 399 4.63 18.21 48.97
C GLU A 399 4.73 18.69 47.50
N GLN A 400 3.66 19.27 46.93
CA GLN A 400 3.69 19.80 45.57
C GLN A 400 4.34 21.18 45.45
N MET A 401 4.36 21.98 46.53
CA MET A 401 4.89 23.34 46.51
C MET A 401 6.42 23.35 46.47
N ASP A 402 7.10 22.40 47.11
CA ASP A 402 8.57 22.34 47.14
C ASP A 402 9.19 21.73 45.87
N LEU A 403 8.36 21.12 45.01
CA LEU A 403 8.75 20.78 43.65
C LEU A 403 9.08 22.07 42.86
N PRO A 404 9.98 22.00 41.88
CA PRO A 404 10.12 23.08 40.90
C PRO A 404 8.78 23.32 40.17
N PRO A 405 8.68 24.38 39.32
CA PRO A 405 7.76 24.31 38.19
C PRO A 405 7.83 22.91 37.58
N SER A 406 6.75 22.37 37.02
CA SER A 406 6.95 21.21 36.14
C SER A 406 7.95 21.72 35.10
N LYS A 407 9.14 21.11 35.07
CA LYS A 407 10.01 21.28 33.91
C LYS A 407 9.13 20.72 32.83
N ALA A 408 8.51 21.60 32.05
CA ALA A 408 7.63 21.28 30.96
C ALA A 408 8.26 20.12 30.18
N LEU A 409 7.50 19.37 29.40
CA LEU A 409 8.15 18.69 28.30
C LEU A 409 8.72 19.78 27.40
N THR A 410 9.96 20.23 27.70
CA THR A 410 10.85 21.06 26.90
C THR A 410 10.84 20.37 25.55
N MET A 411 9.92 20.72 24.64
CA MET A 411 9.50 22.09 24.29
C MET A 411 10.78 22.77 23.90
N LEU A 412 11.08 22.60 22.62
CA LEU A 412 12.03 23.43 21.92
C LEU A 412 11.64 24.88 22.26
N PRO A 413 12.60 25.72 22.70
CA PRO A 413 12.28 27.05 23.23
C PRO A 413 11.69 28.01 22.19
N HIS A 414 11.59 27.56 20.93
CA HIS A 414 10.76 28.13 19.89
C HIS A 414 10.09 27.01 19.09
N PRO A 415 8.92 27.27 18.47
CA PRO A 415 8.42 26.45 17.36
C PRO A 415 9.37 26.46 16.16
N THR A 416 10.33 27.40 16.08
CA THR A 416 11.36 27.50 15.04
C THR A 416 12.76 27.19 15.58
N LEU A 417 13.34 26.04 15.27
CA LEU A 417 14.68 25.64 15.73
C LEU A 417 15.78 26.07 14.73
N GLY A 418 16.54 27.12 15.06
CA GLY A 418 17.72 27.55 14.31
C GLY A 418 19.08 27.05 14.84
N ASN A 419 19.08 26.19 15.86
CA ASN A 419 20.28 25.70 16.56
C ASN A 419 20.27 24.16 16.67
N ARG A 420 21.27 23.57 17.34
CA ARG A 420 21.33 22.13 17.67
C ARG A 420 20.45 21.80 18.88
N TYR A 421 19.68 20.71 18.81
CA TYR A 421 18.78 20.29 19.90
C TYR A 421 18.63 18.76 20.00
N ASN A 422 19.10 18.16 21.10
CA ASN A 422 19.34 16.71 21.21
C ASN A 422 18.47 15.99 22.27
N TYR A 423 17.63 15.05 21.83
CA TYR A 423 16.81 14.18 22.66
C TYR A 423 17.57 12.90 23.02
N GLY A 424 17.98 12.73 24.29
CA GLY A 424 18.77 11.56 24.69
C GLY A 424 18.82 11.20 26.18
N TYR A 425 17.92 11.75 27.02
CA TYR A 425 17.92 11.47 28.46
C TYR A 425 16.52 11.35 29.09
N LYS A 426 15.89 12.43 29.60
CA LYS A 426 14.55 12.33 30.23
C LYS A 426 13.39 12.73 29.32
N LYS A 427 13.61 13.65 28.39
CA LYS A 427 12.56 14.12 27.47
C LYS A 427 12.53 13.27 26.20
N ASN A 428 11.37 12.70 25.88
CA ASN A 428 11.14 11.80 24.75
C ASN A 428 9.89 12.16 23.90
N ILE A 429 9.38 13.39 24.02
CA ILE A 429 8.23 13.89 23.25
C ILE A 429 8.63 15.13 22.44
N ILE A 430 8.38 15.10 21.12
CA ILE A 430 8.49 16.25 20.20
C ILE A 430 7.08 16.79 19.92
N GLN A 431 6.86 18.09 20.12
CA GLN A 431 5.67 18.81 19.64
C GLN A 431 5.91 19.34 18.21
N SER A 432 4.97 20.09 17.63
CA SER A 432 5.19 20.73 16.32
C SER A 432 6.43 21.64 16.32
N VAL A 433 7.25 21.55 15.27
CA VAL A 433 8.49 22.33 15.13
C VAL A 433 8.92 22.47 13.66
N ASP A 434 9.31 23.69 13.30
CA ASP A 434 10.05 24.05 12.09
C ASP A 434 11.55 24.11 12.38
N VAL A 435 12.32 23.09 12.00
CA VAL A 435 13.78 23.17 12.05
C VAL A 435 14.25 24.02 10.87
N GLN A 436 14.73 25.22 11.18
CA GLN A 436 15.18 26.23 10.23
C GLN A 436 16.59 25.92 9.70
N SER A 437 16.98 26.57 8.60
CA SER A 437 18.28 26.33 7.94
C SER A 437 19.47 26.44 8.92
N GLY A 438 20.36 25.44 8.92
CA GLY A 438 21.46 25.32 9.89
C GLY A 438 21.07 24.70 11.25
N GLY A 439 19.78 24.68 11.59
CA GLY A 439 19.25 23.98 12.75
C GLY A 439 19.34 22.46 12.63
N GLN A 440 19.48 21.78 13.76
CA GLN A 440 19.68 20.33 13.84
C GLN A 440 18.81 19.76 14.96
N LEU A 441 17.73 19.05 14.58
CA LEU A 441 16.95 18.24 15.50
C LEU A 441 17.63 16.86 15.61
N GLU A 442 17.93 16.44 16.83
CA GLU A 442 18.83 15.31 17.07
C GLU A 442 18.22 14.32 18.05
N ILE A 443 18.47 13.03 17.84
CA ILE A 443 18.00 11.93 18.69
C ILE A 443 19.18 11.01 19.00
N ASN A 444 19.48 10.91 20.30
CA ASN A 444 20.58 10.15 20.91
C ASN A 444 21.99 10.46 20.38
N GLN A 445 22.27 11.73 20.05
CA GLN A 445 23.63 12.16 19.73
C GLN A 445 24.48 12.26 20.99
N CYS A 446 25.79 12.02 20.88
CA CYS A 446 26.70 12.13 22.02
C CYS A 446 26.80 13.57 22.59
N GLY A 447 27.25 13.66 23.84
CA GLY A 447 27.39 14.93 24.55
C GLY A 447 26.05 15.47 25.06
N ALA A 448 25.98 16.80 25.20
CA ALA A 448 24.83 17.46 25.80
C ALA A 448 23.53 17.20 25.04
N THR A 449 22.44 17.04 25.80
CA THR A 449 21.06 17.10 25.31
C THR A 449 20.68 18.55 24.98
N GLY A 450 19.54 18.76 24.32
CA GLY A 450 19.00 20.10 24.03
C GLY A 450 18.36 20.79 25.24
N PHE A 451 18.44 20.21 26.45
CA PHE A 451 17.72 20.67 27.62
C PHE A 451 18.69 21.08 28.72
N ASP A 452 18.55 22.31 29.21
CA ASP A 452 19.38 22.79 30.32
C ASP A 452 19.24 21.90 31.56
N ASN A 453 20.36 21.70 32.25
CA ASN A 453 20.52 20.88 33.44
C ASN A 453 20.15 19.39 33.27
N GLU A 454 20.06 18.86 32.04
CA GLU A 454 20.07 17.41 31.82
C GLU A 454 21.49 16.88 31.54
N PRO A 455 21.87 15.71 32.10
CA PRO A 455 23.07 14.98 31.72
C PRO A 455 23.19 14.76 30.20
N ASN A 456 24.43 14.52 29.78
CA ASN A 456 24.73 14.05 28.43
C ASN A 456 23.92 12.79 28.09
N ALA A 457 23.54 12.65 26.81
CA ALA A 457 22.92 11.44 26.32
C ALA A 457 23.82 10.23 26.61
N SER A 458 23.24 9.19 27.19
CA SER A 458 23.98 8.11 27.86
C SER A 458 23.37 6.72 27.68
N SER A 459 22.25 6.60 26.95
CA SER A 459 21.63 5.31 26.63
C SER A 459 22.12 4.79 25.28
N SER A 460 22.38 3.49 25.18
CA SER A 460 22.75 2.84 23.91
C SER A 460 21.62 2.82 22.87
N HIS A 461 20.36 2.93 23.32
CA HIS A 461 19.19 3.20 22.48
C HIS A 461 18.29 4.26 23.12
N TYR A 462 17.71 5.18 22.34
CA TYR A 462 16.72 6.13 22.84
C TYR A 462 15.56 6.30 21.86
N THR A 463 14.34 6.17 22.37
CA THR A 463 13.11 6.31 21.57
C THR A 463 12.41 7.62 21.90
N VAL A 464 12.06 8.38 20.87
CA VAL A 464 11.37 9.67 20.94
C VAL A 464 10.10 9.55 20.10
N TYR A 465 9.00 10.13 20.58
CA TYR A 465 7.71 10.11 19.91
C TYR A 465 7.28 11.55 19.59
N THR A 466 6.47 11.75 18.54
CA THR A 466 5.68 12.98 18.47
C THR A 466 4.59 12.97 19.55
N ALA A 467 4.19 14.14 20.04
CA ALA A 467 2.83 14.30 20.56
C ALA A 467 1.81 14.05 19.43
N CYS A 468 0.56 13.73 19.77
CA CYS A 468 -0.49 13.48 18.78
C CYS A 468 -0.76 14.75 17.95
N LYS A 469 -1.10 14.60 16.67
CA LYS A 469 -1.42 15.72 15.75
C LYS A 469 -0.32 16.79 15.63
N SER A 470 0.95 16.43 15.84
CA SER A 470 2.09 17.37 15.76
C SER A 470 2.73 17.37 14.37
N THR A 471 3.29 18.50 13.95
CA THR A 471 3.96 18.64 12.63
C THR A 471 5.42 19.02 12.78
N ILE A 472 6.33 18.15 12.33
CA ILE A 472 7.77 18.42 12.24
C ILE A 472 8.09 18.78 10.78
N HIS A 473 8.52 20.01 10.52
CA HIS A 473 9.16 20.38 9.26
C HIS A 473 10.67 20.47 9.44
N ILE A 474 11.43 19.83 8.55
CA ILE A 474 12.89 20.03 8.42
C ILE A 474 13.08 20.86 7.15
N GLN A 475 13.42 22.14 7.31
CA GLN A 475 13.51 23.12 6.22
C GLN A 475 14.82 22.97 5.42
N ASN A 476 14.93 23.66 4.28
CA ASN A 476 16.13 23.61 3.42
C ASN A 476 17.42 23.95 4.20
N GLY A 477 18.42 23.06 4.16
CA GLY A 477 19.68 23.20 4.90
C GLY A 477 19.59 22.90 6.40
N ALA A 478 18.45 22.44 6.90
CA ALA A 478 18.28 21.90 8.25
C ALA A 478 18.52 20.38 8.28
N GLN A 479 18.67 19.81 9.49
CA GLN A 479 18.94 18.38 9.67
C GLN A 479 18.06 17.72 10.74
N LEU A 480 17.74 16.44 10.51
CA LEU A 480 17.20 15.50 11.49
C LEU A 480 18.15 14.31 11.64
N ASN A 481 18.83 14.21 12.78
CA ASN A 481 19.96 13.30 13.00
C ASN A 481 19.66 12.25 14.09
N ILE A 482 19.40 11.01 13.70
CA ILE A 482 18.98 9.90 14.58
C ILE A 482 20.11 8.88 14.76
N GLY A 483 20.59 8.72 15.99
CA GLY A 483 21.71 7.85 16.36
C GLY A 483 23.09 8.44 16.02
N ASN A 484 24.16 7.91 16.62
CA ASN A 484 25.51 8.44 16.53
C ASN A 484 26.57 7.33 16.49
N LEU A 485 27.44 7.39 15.48
CA LEU A 485 28.50 6.40 15.26
C LEU A 485 29.64 6.50 16.29
N THR A 486 30.04 7.72 16.65
CA THR A 486 31.21 8.00 17.51
C THR A 486 31.07 7.43 18.91
N CYS A 487 29.85 7.42 19.48
CA CYS A 487 29.53 6.74 20.75
C CYS A 487 28.78 5.41 20.57
N SER A 488 28.52 4.97 19.34
CA SER A 488 27.71 3.78 19.03
C SER A 488 26.28 3.81 19.61
N HIS A 489 25.69 4.99 19.79
CA HIS A 489 24.31 5.17 20.23
C HIS A 489 23.33 5.01 19.06
N SER A 490 22.25 4.27 19.27
CA SER A 490 21.14 4.15 18.31
C SER A 490 19.93 4.97 18.76
N GLY A 491 19.09 5.40 17.82
CA GLY A 491 17.92 6.24 18.12
C GLY A 491 16.68 5.80 17.34
N SER A 492 15.49 6.00 17.91
CA SER A 492 14.23 5.78 17.20
C SER A 492 13.35 7.02 17.28
N LEU A 493 12.90 7.55 16.15
CA LEU A 493 11.82 8.54 16.10
C LEU A 493 10.52 7.85 15.71
N VAL A 494 9.43 8.11 16.42
CA VAL A 494 8.11 7.57 16.16
C VAL A 494 7.13 8.71 15.89
N ILE A 495 6.70 8.84 14.64
CA ILE A 495 5.65 9.79 14.23
C ILE A 495 4.31 9.10 14.47
N ARG A 496 3.53 9.63 15.43
CA ARG A 496 2.28 9.05 15.92
C ARG A 496 1.06 9.44 15.08
N GLU A 497 -0.06 8.75 15.29
CA GLU A 497 -1.34 9.02 14.63
C GLU A 497 -1.70 10.53 14.57
N GLY A 498 -2.09 10.97 13.37
CA GLY A 498 -2.42 12.37 13.05
C GLY A 498 -1.22 13.30 12.91
N SER A 499 0.00 12.87 13.25
CA SER A 499 1.22 13.67 13.16
C SER A 499 1.88 13.57 11.79
N THR A 500 2.63 14.61 11.42
CA THR A 500 3.35 14.71 10.13
C THR A 500 4.83 14.97 10.36
N LEU A 501 5.71 14.28 9.62
CA LEU A 501 7.11 14.65 9.41
C LEU A 501 7.30 15.03 7.95
N HIS A 502 7.89 16.20 7.68
CA HIS A 502 8.08 16.73 6.34
C HIS A 502 9.53 17.17 6.15
N ILE A 503 10.22 16.46 5.24
CA ILE A 503 11.59 16.77 4.82
C ILE A 503 11.50 17.58 3.51
N HIS A 504 11.77 18.88 3.61
CA HIS A 504 11.72 19.80 2.46
C HIS A 504 12.91 19.58 1.51
N GLN A 505 12.84 20.20 0.33
CA GLN A 505 13.97 20.28 -0.61
C GLN A 505 15.26 20.79 0.08
N GLY A 506 16.36 20.06 -0.07
CA GLY A 506 17.66 20.41 0.53
C GLY A 506 17.77 20.18 2.04
N ALA A 507 16.74 19.65 2.70
CA ALA A 507 16.82 19.18 4.08
C ALA A 507 17.47 17.79 4.16
N ILE A 508 18.11 17.48 5.30
CA ILE A 508 18.84 16.23 5.49
C ILE A 508 18.21 15.38 6.60
N LEU A 509 17.75 14.17 6.25
CA LEU A 509 17.37 13.11 7.18
C LEU A 509 18.51 12.11 7.31
N ASN A 510 19.24 12.14 8.43
CA ASN A 510 20.31 11.20 8.74
C ASN A 510 19.82 10.19 9.78
N LEU A 511 19.78 8.90 9.43
CA LEU A 511 19.73 7.80 10.40
C LEU A 511 21.08 7.10 10.37
N VAL A 512 21.76 7.04 11.51
CA VAL A 512 23.05 6.33 11.63
C VAL A 512 23.13 5.46 12.88
N GLN A 513 24.10 4.54 12.89
CA GLN A 513 24.26 3.44 13.85
C GLN A 513 23.19 2.33 13.70
N THR A 514 23.64 1.07 13.75
CA THR A 514 22.78 -0.12 13.70
C THR A 514 21.69 -0.07 14.78
N ASN A 515 20.47 -0.46 14.42
CA ASN A 515 19.21 -0.37 15.17
C ASN A 515 18.61 1.04 15.27
N SER A 516 19.13 2.06 14.58
CA SER A 516 18.44 3.34 14.47
C SER A 516 17.26 3.29 13.49
N SER A 517 16.16 3.95 13.84
CA SER A 517 14.93 3.91 13.04
C SER A 517 14.11 5.21 13.02
N LEU A 518 13.30 5.35 11.98
CA LEU A 518 12.19 6.29 11.88
C LEU A 518 10.93 5.45 11.65
N VAL A 519 9.93 5.55 12.51
CA VAL A 519 8.68 4.79 12.45
C VAL A 519 7.55 5.77 12.15
N ILE A 520 6.79 5.48 11.09
CA ILE A 520 5.55 6.19 10.74
C ILE A 520 4.39 5.29 11.14
N GLU A 521 3.74 5.57 12.27
CA GLU A 521 2.60 4.79 12.77
C GLU A 521 1.38 4.89 11.84
N PRO A 522 0.40 3.97 11.93
CA PRO A 522 -0.87 4.11 11.22
C PRO A 522 -1.52 5.48 11.47
N GLY A 523 -1.98 6.13 10.40
CA GLY A 523 -2.57 7.48 10.47
C GLY A 523 -1.55 8.62 10.66
N ALA A 524 -0.24 8.34 10.76
CA ALA A 524 0.81 9.33 10.63
C ALA A 524 1.22 9.54 9.16
N THR A 525 1.87 10.67 8.85
CA THR A 525 2.35 11.00 7.50
C THR A 525 3.84 11.34 7.47
N LEU A 526 4.57 10.80 6.50
CA LEU A 526 5.89 11.28 6.08
C LEU A 526 5.75 11.98 4.71
N ILE A 527 6.39 13.14 4.54
CA ILE A 527 6.46 13.88 3.28
C ILE A 527 7.94 14.04 2.90
N LEU A 528 8.30 13.62 1.68
CA LEU A 528 9.64 13.78 1.10
C LEU A 528 9.55 14.57 -0.21
N ASP A 529 10.11 15.77 -0.24
CA ASP A 529 10.14 16.63 -1.43
C ASP A 529 11.31 16.35 -2.39
N GLU A 530 11.18 16.78 -3.64
CA GLU A 530 12.24 16.70 -4.65
C GLU A 530 13.51 17.43 -4.18
N GLY A 531 14.62 16.70 -4.10
CA GLY A 531 15.88 17.17 -3.54
C GLY A 531 16.00 17.05 -2.01
N ALA A 532 15.07 16.39 -1.31
CA ALA A 532 15.29 15.93 0.06
C ALA A 532 16.44 14.90 0.11
N ILE A 533 17.28 14.95 1.14
CA ILE A 533 18.46 14.09 1.28
C ILE A 533 18.21 13.08 2.40
N VAL A 534 18.23 11.78 2.08
CA VAL A 534 17.94 10.67 3.01
C VAL A 534 19.15 9.75 3.11
N ASN A 535 19.84 9.81 4.24
CA ASN A 535 21.06 9.07 4.50
C ASN A 535 20.81 7.99 5.58
N LEU A 536 20.82 6.71 5.19
CA LEU A 536 20.62 5.57 6.10
C LEU A 536 21.91 4.73 6.14
N SER A 537 22.75 4.85 7.17
CA SER A 537 24.03 4.13 7.23
C SER A 537 24.46 3.67 8.62
N ASN A 538 24.91 2.42 8.76
CA ASN A 538 25.56 1.95 10.00
C ASN A 538 27.01 2.48 10.19
N GLY A 539 27.48 3.39 9.32
CA GLY A 539 28.84 3.94 9.37
C GLY A 539 29.91 3.06 8.72
N ASN A 540 29.60 1.81 8.40
CA ASN A 540 30.46 0.93 7.60
C ASN A 540 29.73 0.53 6.32
N ASN A 541 29.85 1.38 5.30
CA ASN A 541 29.20 1.19 4.01
C ASN A 541 29.66 -0.08 3.25
N ASP A 542 30.74 -0.77 3.67
CA ASP A 542 31.17 -2.05 3.06
C ASP A 542 30.38 -3.25 3.59
N VAL A 543 29.65 -3.08 4.70
CA VAL A 543 28.70 -4.07 5.21
C VAL A 543 27.37 -3.92 4.47
N ASP A 544 26.87 -5.02 3.88
CA ASP A 544 25.51 -5.07 3.35
C ASP A 544 24.47 -5.22 4.49
N ASP A 545 23.22 -4.87 4.20
CA ASP A 545 22.04 -5.16 5.04
C ASP A 545 21.98 -4.51 6.43
N ALA A 546 22.48 -3.28 6.55
CA ALA A 546 22.38 -2.53 7.81
C ALA A 546 20.92 -2.43 8.33
N GLU A 547 20.74 -2.74 9.62
CA GLU A 547 19.50 -2.49 10.35
C GLU A 547 19.38 -1.01 10.72
N VAL A 548 19.37 -0.15 9.72
CA VAL A 548 19.08 1.29 9.81
C VAL A 548 17.93 1.55 8.86
N LYS A 549 16.77 2.01 9.35
CA LYS A 549 15.54 1.89 8.57
C LYS A 549 14.45 2.92 8.82
N ILE A 550 13.74 3.26 7.75
CA ILE A 550 12.45 3.96 7.81
C ILE A 550 11.35 2.90 7.73
N HIS A 551 10.60 2.70 8.82
CA HIS A 551 9.53 1.71 8.95
C HIS A 551 8.17 2.37 8.78
N ILE A 552 7.41 1.96 7.77
CA ILE A 552 6.22 2.63 7.27
C ILE A 552 4.99 1.77 7.54
N GLN A 553 4.15 2.22 8.48
CA GLN A 553 2.84 1.66 8.79
C GLN A 553 1.69 2.67 8.51
N GLY A 554 2.04 3.95 8.29
CA GLY A 554 1.14 5.01 7.83
C GLY A 554 1.41 5.47 6.40
N THR A 555 1.15 6.75 6.13
CA THR A 555 1.21 7.35 4.78
C THR A 555 2.60 7.91 4.46
N VAL A 556 3.05 7.75 3.21
CA VAL A 556 4.22 8.44 2.64
C VAL A 556 3.82 9.20 1.39
N LEU A 557 3.97 10.53 1.41
CA LEU A 557 3.88 11.37 0.23
C LEU A 557 5.28 11.50 -0.38
N TRP A 558 5.46 10.95 -1.58
CA TRP A 558 6.72 10.94 -2.31
C TRP A 558 6.64 11.92 -3.48
N ASN A 559 7.36 13.03 -3.40
CA ASN A 559 7.17 14.19 -4.27
C ASN A 559 8.40 14.47 -5.16
N GLY A 560 8.82 13.48 -5.95
CA GLY A 560 9.91 13.61 -6.93
C GLY A 560 11.18 12.82 -6.59
N ASP A 561 12.32 13.28 -7.10
CA ASP A 561 13.60 12.60 -6.90
C ASP A 561 14.22 12.99 -5.56
N ILE A 562 14.46 12.00 -4.68
CA ILE A 562 15.22 12.19 -3.43
C ILE A 562 16.67 11.75 -3.61
N VAL A 563 17.58 12.34 -2.84
CA VAL A 563 18.98 11.90 -2.80
C VAL A 563 19.13 10.86 -1.69
N PHE A 564 19.12 9.57 -2.06
CA PHE A 564 19.29 8.46 -1.12
C PHE A 564 20.75 8.01 -1.02
N ASN A 565 21.26 7.81 0.21
CA ASN A 565 22.61 7.31 0.45
C ASN A 565 22.69 6.26 1.57
N GLY A 566 23.63 5.34 1.45
CA GLY A 566 24.02 4.39 2.51
C GLY A 566 23.51 2.95 2.31
N ASN A 567 23.64 2.14 3.36
CA ASN A 567 23.37 0.69 3.37
C ASN A 567 22.14 0.28 4.20
N GLY A 568 21.38 1.25 4.72
CA GLY A 568 20.07 1.07 5.34
C GLY A 568 18.92 1.02 4.32
N HIS A 569 17.68 0.89 4.80
CA HIS A 569 16.54 0.50 3.95
C HIS A 569 15.19 1.10 4.35
N PHE A 570 14.23 1.12 3.42
CA PHE A 570 12.81 1.33 3.73
C PHE A 570 12.16 0.00 4.08
N ARG A 571 11.28 -0.03 5.09
CA ARG A 571 10.54 -1.22 5.52
C ARG A 571 9.03 -0.93 5.47
N TRP A 572 8.28 -1.72 4.73
CA TRP A 572 6.88 -1.48 4.40
C TRP A 572 5.97 -2.51 5.08
N ALA A 573 5.04 -2.05 5.92
CA ALA A 573 4.09 -2.92 6.61
C ALA A 573 2.79 -3.13 5.79
N SER A 574 1.97 -4.10 6.21
CA SER A 574 0.68 -4.46 5.59
C SER A 574 -0.36 -3.33 5.47
N LYS A 575 -0.19 -2.23 6.22
CA LYS A 575 -1.08 -1.06 6.22
C LYS A 575 -0.46 0.23 5.66
N ASN A 576 0.69 0.11 4.98
CA ASN A 576 1.33 1.27 4.35
C ASN A 576 0.44 1.95 3.29
N ASP A 577 0.66 3.26 3.08
CA ASP A 577 -0.02 4.04 2.04
C ASP A 577 1.00 4.95 1.32
N LEU A 578 1.57 4.46 0.23
CA LEU A 578 2.46 5.23 -0.64
C LEU A 578 1.66 6.05 -1.65
N ARG A 579 1.92 7.35 -1.72
CA ARG A 579 1.34 8.28 -2.71
C ARG A 579 2.44 9.03 -3.43
N VAL A 580 2.72 8.64 -4.66
CA VAL A 580 3.74 9.26 -5.53
C VAL A 580 3.12 10.42 -6.30
N LEU A 581 3.50 11.66 -5.99
CA LEU A 581 2.87 12.87 -6.55
C LEU A 581 3.34 13.22 -7.96
N SER A 582 4.52 12.73 -8.38
CA SER A 582 5.11 13.01 -9.69
C SER A 582 5.83 11.79 -10.28
N LYS A 583 6.91 11.36 -9.63
CA LYS A 583 7.76 10.21 -9.98
C LYS A 583 8.42 9.64 -8.72
N LEU A 584 8.79 8.37 -8.75
CA LEU A 584 9.59 7.71 -7.72
C LEU A 584 10.82 7.10 -8.41
N ASN A 585 11.94 7.82 -8.38
CA ASN A 585 13.25 7.27 -8.68
C ASN A 585 13.99 7.01 -7.36
N LEU A 586 14.49 5.78 -7.17
CA LEU A 586 15.28 5.43 -5.99
C LEU A 586 16.44 4.48 -6.36
N ARG A 587 17.68 4.97 -6.18
CA ARG A 587 18.91 4.20 -6.40
C ARG A 587 19.57 3.85 -5.07
N GLY A 588 19.91 2.56 -4.90
CA GLY A 588 20.67 2.07 -3.75
C GLY A 588 22.19 2.16 -3.92
N LEU A 589 22.92 1.81 -2.85
CA LEU A 589 24.39 1.82 -2.83
C LEU A 589 25.02 0.65 -3.60
N ARG A 590 24.44 -0.56 -3.50
CA ARG A 590 24.86 -1.80 -4.16
C ARG A 590 23.68 -2.76 -4.30
N LYS A 591 23.66 -3.56 -5.38
CA LYS A 591 22.70 -4.66 -5.63
C LYS A 591 22.53 -5.63 -4.44
N THR A 592 23.55 -5.79 -3.59
CA THR A 592 23.52 -6.69 -2.43
C THR A 592 22.98 -6.08 -1.14
N CYS A 593 22.94 -4.75 -1.00
CA CYS A 593 22.34 -4.05 0.14
C CYS A 593 20.81 -4.05 0.05
N LYS A 594 20.09 -4.39 1.14
CA LYS A 594 18.66 -4.03 1.29
C LYS A 594 18.44 -2.56 0.90
N LEU A 595 17.53 -2.33 -0.04
CA LEU A 595 16.94 -1.05 -0.37
C LEU A 595 15.53 -0.98 0.21
N TRP A 596 14.70 -1.99 -0.09
CA TRP A 596 13.35 -2.17 0.45
C TRP A 596 13.18 -3.53 1.15
N HIS A 597 12.41 -3.59 2.23
CA HIS A 597 11.91 -4.81 2.87
C HIS A 597 10.39 -4.70 3.00
N LEU A 598 9.65 -5.54 2.28
CA LEU A 598 8.21 -5.66 2.39
C LEU A 598 7.88 -6.73 3.42
N GLU A 599 7.14 -6.36 4.46
CA GLU A 599 6.60 -7.29 5.47
C GLU A 599 5.45 -8.13 4.88
N SER A 600 5.02 -9.13 5.64
CA SER A 600 3.88 -9.98 5.27
C SER A 600 2.63 -9.13 4.99
N ASP A 601 1.90 -9.47 3.94
CA ASP A 601 0.74 -8.74 3.39
C ASP A 601 1.01 -7.29 2.91
N ALA A 602 2.27 -6.84 2.79
CA ALA A 602 2.58 -5.49 2.34
C ALA A 602 2.34 -5.29 0.82
N GLU A 603 1.38 -4.43 0.48
CA GLU A 603 1.17 -3.92 -0.88
C GLU A 603 1.79 -2.53 -1.03
N VAL A 604 2.86 -2.39 -1.82
CA VAL A 604 3.49 -1.09 -2.10
C VAL A 604 2.97 -0.59 -3.45
N ASN A 605 1.92 0.24 -3.42
CA ASN A 605 1.27 0.77 -4.61
C ASN A 605 1.85 2.12 -5.01
N THR A 606 2.48 2.18 -6.19
CA THR A 606 3.13 3.39 -6.73
C THR A 606 2.18 4.26 -7.57
N GLY A 607 0.93 3.84 -7.75
CA GLY A 607 -0.10 4.61 -8.44
C GLY A 607 0.12 4.70 -9.95
N ILE A 608 -0.27 5.83 -10.52
CA ILE A 608 -0.19 6.17 -11.96
C ILE A 608 1.08 6.98 -12.31
N SER A 609 2.08 6.91 -11.45
CA SER A 609 3.32 7.70 -11.54
C SER A 609 4.46 6.82 -12.04
N ASP A 610 5.50 7.45 -12.59
CA ASP A 610 6.67 6.72 -13.10
C ASP A 610 7.52 6.18 -11.95
N PHE A 611 7.85 4.89 -12.02
CA PHE A 611 8.47 4.13 -10.94
C PHE A 611 9.78 3.47 -11.39
N HIS A 612 10.86 3.79 -10.69
CA HIS A 612 12.19 3.28 -10.97
C HIS A 612 12.94 2.89 -9.68
N LEU A 613 13.37 1.62 -9.60
CA LEU A 613 14.33 1.17 -8.61
C LEU A 613 15.63 0.77 -9.32
N ASP A 614 16.75 1.23 -8.78
CA ASP A 614 18.08 0.90 -9.28
C ASP A 614 19.03 0.43 -8.15
N LEU A 615 19.93 -0.49 -8.48
CA LEU A 615 21.11 -0.87 -7.68
C LEU A 615 20.82 -1.19 -6.19
N GLY A 616 19.92 -2.14 -5.93
CA GLY A 616 19.56 -2.53 -4.56
C GLY A 616 18.88 -3.89 -4.44
N LYS A 617 18.72 -4.37 -3.21
CA LYS A 617 18.00 -5.60 -2.88
C LYS A 617 16.59 -5.29 -2.35
N VAL A 618 15.59 -6.01 -2.84
CA VAL A 618 14.22 -5.99 -2.29
C VAL A 618 13.94 -7.34 -1.64
N ILE A 619 13.59 -7.31 -0.34
CA ILE A 619 13.19 -8.49 0.42
C ILE A 619 11.66 -8.55 0.50
N TYR A 620 11.09 -9.72 0.24
CA TYR A 620 9.64 -9.99 0.26
C TYR A 620 9.29 -11.03 1.33
N GLU A 621 8.27 -10.74 2.14
CA GLU A 621 7.58 -11.73 3.00
C GLU A 621 6.23 -12.14 2.39
N ALA A 622 5.49 -13.06 3.03
CA ALA A 622 4.29 -13.70 2.48
C ALA A 622 3.25 -12.70 1.92
N GLU A 623 2.60 -13.05 0.80
CA GLU A 623 1.62 -12.23 0.05
C GLU A 623 2.08 -10.83 -0.43
N SER A 624 3.30 -10.40 -0.08
CA SER A 624 3.77 -9.04 -0.36
C SER A 624 4.09 -8.80 -1.84
N LYS A 625 3.90 -7.55 -2.28
CA LYS A 625 3.97 -7.16 -3.70
C LYS A 625 4.15 -5.66 -3.93
N ILE A 626 4.83 -5.32 -5.03
CA ILE A 626 4.87 -3.95 -5.58
C ILE A 626 3.84 -3.84 -6.70
N ILE A 627 3.11 -2.72 -6.76
CA ILE A 627 2.08 -2.45 -7.78
C ILE A 627 2.40 -1.13 -8.51
N ASN A 628 2.31 -1.10 -9.84
CA ASN A 628 2.37 0.11 -10.66
C ASN A 628 1.28 0.12 -11.76
N ARG A 629 0.92 1.31 -12.23
CA ARG A 629 -0.17 1.54 -13.21
C ARG A 629 0.23 2.43 -14.39
N LYS A 630 1.53 2.71 -14.59
CA LYS A 630 2.08 3.50 -15.69
C LYS A 630 3.37 2.84 -16.21
N THR A 631 4.54 3.41 -15.92
CA THR A 631 5.85 2.88 -16.32
C THR A 631 6.62 2.38 -15.11
N ALA A 632 7.20 1.18 -15.24
CA ALA A 632 8.00 0.54 -14.20
C ALA A 632 9.35 0.07 -14.73
N THR A 633 10.45 0.56 -14.12
CA THR A 633 11.83 0.27 -14.54
C THR A 633 12.65 -0.26 -13.37
N LEU A 634 13.03 -1.54 -13.42
CA LEU A 634 13.90 -2.20 -12.45
C LEU A 634 15.28 -2.43 -13.08
N THR A 635 16.34 -1.88 -12.49
CA THR A 635 17.71 -2.03 -12.98
C THR A 635 18.64 -2.51 -11.87
N HIS A 636 19.50 -3.51 -12.16
CA HIS A 636 20.46 -4.06 -11.19
C HIS A 636 19.83 -4.51 -9.84
N ILE A 637 18.54 -4.88 -9.81
CA ILE A 637 17.84 -5.25 -8.57
C ILE A 637 18.08 -6.72 -8.20
N LEU A 638 18.23 -7.01 -6.90
CA LEU A 638 18.14 -8.37 -6.36
C LEU A 638 16.81 -8.51 -5.59
N ALA A 639 15.82 -9.20 -6.15
CA ALA A 639 14.54 -9.45 -5.52
C ALA A 639 14.53 -10.86 -4.90
N THR A 640 14.34 -10.97 -3.59
CA THR A 640 14.42 -12.27 -2.88
C THR A 640 13.38 -12.43 -1.78
N LYS A 641 12.89 -13.65 -1.59
CA LYS A 641 12.07 -14.00 -0.43
C LYS A 641 12.87 -13.96 0.89
N SER A 642 12.22 -13.54 1.97
CA SER A 642 12.72 -13.59 3.35
C SER A 642 12.67 -15.01 3.92
N GLY A 643 13.64 -15.40 4.75
CA GLY A 643 13.58 -16.65 5.52
C GLY A 643 13.63 -17.95 4.70
N ILE A 644 14.74 -18.21 4.01
CA ILE A 644 14.96 -19.41 3.16
C ILE A 644 14.80 -20.75 3.92
N ALA A 645 14.85 -20.75 5.26
CA ALA A 645 14.76 -21.93 6.12
C ALA A 645 13.44 -22.74 6.01
N SER A 646 12.36 -22.14 5.48
CA SER A 646 11.10 -22.85 5.21
C SER A 646 10.51 -22.40 3.88
N LEU A 647 10.99 -22.98 2.78
CA LEU A 647 10.33 -22.87 1.47
C LEU A 647 8.94 -23.50 1.55
N SER A 648 7.90 -22.66 1.62
CA SER A 648 6.54 -23.07 1.33
C SER A 648 6.49 -23.73 -0.06
N THR A 649 5.76 -24.83 -0.20
CA THR A 649 5.46 -25.44 -1.51
C THR A 649 4.69 -24.48 -2.42
N ASN A 650 4.02 -23.49 -1.82
CA ASN A 650 3.35 -22.38 -2.49
C ASN A 650 3.96 -21.04 -2.01
N PRO A 651 5.02 -20.51 -2.66
CA PRO A 651 5.36 -19.10 -2.53
C PRO A 651 4.30 -18.25 -3.27
N THR A 652 4.00 -17.08 -2.73
CA THR A 652 2.86 -16.22 -3.13
C THR A 652 3.26 -14.77 -3.42
N GLU A 653 4.46 -14.39 -3.02
CA GLU A 653 5.09 -13.09 -3.21
C GLU A 653 5.21 -12.71 -4.69
N LYS A 654 4.94 -11.45 -5.05
CA LYS A 654 5.03 -10.97 -6.43
C LYS A 654 6.00 -9.79 -6.55
N ALA A 655 7.06 -9.93 -7.34
CA ALA A 655 8.07 -8.87 -7.44
C ALA A 655 7.50 -7.57 -8.04
N LEU A 656 6.69 -7.68 -9.10
CA LEU A 656 5.98 -6.56 -9.70
C LEU A 656 4.60 -6.99 -10.22
N VAL A 657 3.59 -6.14 -9.99
CA VAL A 657 2.22 -6.27 -10.51
C VAL A 657 1.88 -5.01 -11.32
N MET A 658 1.47 -5.20 -12.58
CA MET A 658 1.13 -4.11 -13.51
C MET A 658 -0.35 -4.12 -13.84
N ILE A 659 -1.03 -2.99 -13.61
CA ILE A 659 -2.47 -2.83 -13.83
C ILE A 659 -2.71 -1.61 -14.73
N GLY A 660 -2.98 -1.84 -16.01
CA GLY A 660 -3.16 -0.79 -17.02
C GLY A 660 -1.87 -0.09 -17.49
N GLY A 661 -0.70 -0.60 -17.09
CA GLY A 661 0.60 0.06 -17.34
C GLY A 661 1.01 0.10 -18.83
N GLU A 662 1.83 1.09 -19.15
CA GLU A 662 2.27 1.45 -20.50
C GLU A 662 3.54 0.69 -20.91
N SER A 663 4.58 0.72 -20.05
CA SER A 663 5.89 0.14 -20.36
C SER A 663 6.58 -0.46 -19.13
N ILE A 664 7.28 -1.58 -19.35
CA ILE A 664 8.00 -2.33 -18.31
C ILE A 664 9.44 -2.56 -18.78
N THR A 665 10.42 -2.24 -17.92
CA THR A 665 11.84 -2.50 -18.17
C THR A 665 12.46 -3.26 -16.99
N ILE A 666 13.16 -4.35 -17.25
CA ILE A 666 13.82 -5.20 -16.25
C ILE A 666 15.22 -5.57 -16.74
N GLU A 667 16.24 -4.88 -16.24
CA GLU A 667 17.63 -4.99 -16.75
C GLU A 667 18.61 -5.39 -15.64
N ASP A 668 19.51 -6.35 -15.92
CA ASP A 668 20.51 -6.90 -15.01
C ASP A 668 19.96 -7.28 -13.62
N CYS A 669 18.68 -7.63 -13.54
CA CYS A 669 17.98 -8.00 -12.33
C CYS A 669 18.18 -9.47 -11.97
N GLU A 670 18.00 -9.81 -10.70
CA GLU A 670 18.02 -11.18 -10.22
C GLU A 670 16.83 -11.44 -9.29
N PHE A 671 16.05 -12.47 -9.59
CA PHE A 671 14.85 -12.85 -8.83
C PHE A 671 15.07 -14.24 -8.22
N ARG A 672 14.90 -14.36 -6.89
CA ARG A 672 15.15 -15.60 -6.13
C ARG A 672 13.99 -15.99 -5.21
N TYR A 673 13.54 -17.24 -5.30
CA TYR A 673 12.59 -17.87 -4.36
C TYR A 673 11.19 -17.23 -4.27
N LEU A 674 10.78 -16.43 -5.26
CA LEU A 674 9.51 -15.70 -5.27
C LEU A 674 8.34 -16.55 -5.79
N GLY A 675 7.11 -16.12 -5.46
CA GLY A 675 5.89 -16.67 -6.04
C GLY A 675 5.79 -16.37 -7.52
N LYS A 676 5.83 -15.09 -7.90
CA LYS A 676 5.84 -14.60 -9.28
C LYS A 676 6.85 -13.46 -9.47
N VAL A 677 7.52 -13.42 -10.62
CA VAL A 677 8.37 -12.27 -10.99
C VAL A 677 7.50 -11.10 -11.46
N LEU A 678 6.70 -11.29 -12.52
CA LEU A 678 5.89 -10.22 -13.11
C LEU A 678 4.44 -10.68 -13.34
N ASP A 679 3.48 -9.96 -12.77
CA ASP A 679 2.04 -10.12 -13.01
C ASP A 679 1.50 -8.94 -13.83
N ALA A 680 1.52 -9.05 -15.15
CA ALA A 680 1.01 -8.05 -16.08
C ALA A 680 -0.25 -8.56 -16.81
N THR A 681 -1.09 -9.30 -16.08
CA THR A 681 -2.35 -9.90 -16.59
C THR A 681 -3.49 -8.90 -16.79
N GLN A 682 -3.31 -7.65 -16.35
CA GLN A 682 -4.29 -6.55 -16.43
C GLN A 682 -3.77 -5.37 -17.29
N CYS A 683 -2.89 -5.64 -18.26
CA CYS A 683 -2.36 -4.64 -19.19
C CYS A 683 -3.09 -4.67 -20.55
N SER A 684 -2.96 -3.58 -21.31
CA SER A 684 -3.56 -3.44 -22.65
C SER A 684 -2.72 -2.50 -23.52
N ASN A 685 -2.25 -3.00 -24.66
CA ASN A 685 -1.29 -2.34 -25.57
C ASN A 685 0.07 -1.98 -24.92
N ALA A 686 0.48 -2.74 -23.91
CA ALA A 686 1.71 -2.49 -23.16
C ALA A 686 2.98 -2.99 -23.88
N THR A 687 4.15 -2.49 -23.46
CA THR A 687 5.47 -3.01 -23.88
C THR A 687 6.27 -3.59 -22.71
N LEU A 688 7.04 -4.65 -22.96
CA LEU A 688 8.03 -5.20 -22.03
C LEU A 688 9.40 -5.29 -22.73
N ASN A 689 10.45 -4.86 -22.03
CA ASN A 689 11.83 -5.18 -22.37
C ASN A 689 12.55 -5.74 -21.14
N MET A 690 13.07 -6.96 -21.23
CA MET A 690 13.81 -7.64 -20.16
C MET A 690 15.16 -8.10 -20.67
N SER A 691 16.25 -7.66 -20.03
CA SER A 691 17.64 -7.88 -20.47
C SER A 691 18.53 -8.37 -19.33
N GLY A 692 19.50 -9.24 -19.63
CA GLY A 692 20.61 -9.62 -18.72
C GLY A 692 20.21 -10.30 -17.40
N SER A 693 18.93 -10.61 -17.24
CA SER A 693 18.31 -10.88 -15.94
C SER A 693 18.17 -12.38 -15.63
N LEU A 694 18.36 -12.75 -14.37
CA LEU A 694 18.32 -14.12 -13.86
C LEU A 694 17.06 -14.36 -13.02
N VAL A 695 16.25 -15.36 -13.39
CA VAL A 695 15.08 -15.82 -12.64
C VAL A 695 15.36 -17.22 -12.11
N ASN A 696 15.69 -17.31 -10.82
CA ASN A 696 16.15 -18.54 -10.18
C ASN A 696 15.20 -19.03 -9.07
N THR A 697 14.75 -20.29 -9.15
CA THR A 697 13.90 -20.95 -8.15
C THR A 697 12.61 -20.16 -7.81
N CYS A 698 12.12 -19.34 -8.74
CA CYS A 698 10.82 -18.66 -8.63
C CYS A 698 9.74 -19.55 -9.25
N ARG A 699 8.56 -19.69 -8.63
CA ARG A 699 7.53 -20.62 -9.15
C ARG A 699 6.96 -20.16 -10.50
N TYR A 700 6.67 -18.87 -10.61
CA TYR A 700 6.21 -18.25 -11.84
C TYR A 700 7.19 -17.15 -12.25
N GLY A 701 7.59 -17.11 -13.52
CA GLY A 701 8.35 -16.01 -14.08
C GLY A 701 7.43 -14.86 -14.48
N LEU A 702 7.26 -14.68 -15.78
CA LEU A 702 6.48 -13.59 -16.38
C LEU A 702 5.08 -14.08 -16.76
N ASP A 703 4.05 -13.30 -16.40
CA ASP A 703 2.65 -13.58 -16.72
C ASP A 703 2.02 -12.36 -17.40
N LEU A 704 1.90 -12.42 -18.73
CA LEU A 704 1.70 -11.28 -19.61
C LEU A 704 0.33 -11.38 -20.33
N LYS A 705 -0.40 -10.26 -20.38
CA LYS A 705 -1.61 -10.14 -21.19
C LYS A 705 -1.68 -8.78 -21.90
N GLY A 706 -2.16 -8.79 -23.15
CA GLY A 706 -2.46 -7.55 -23.87
C GLY A 706 -1.24 -6.78 -24.35
N PHE A 707 -0.08 -7.43 -24.55
CA PHE A 707 1.14 -6.74 -24.96
C PHE A 707 1.19 -6.51 -26.47
N TYR A 708 1.63 -5.31 -26.87
CA TYR A 708 2.01 -5.05 -28.26
C TYR A 708 3.33 -5.75 -28.56
N GLN A 709 4.36 -5.51 -27.73
CA GLN A 709 5.69 -6.07 -27.89
C GLN A 709 6.25 -6.51 -26.52
N SER A 710 6.82 -7.71 -26.48
CA SER A 710 7.57 -8.23 -25.34
C SER A 710 8.92 -8.76 -25.82
N GLN A 711 10.01 -8.18 -25.32
CA GLN A 711 11.38 -8.59 -25.61
C GLN A 711 12.04 -9.17 -24.35
N ILE A 712 12.71 -10.31 -24.50
CA ILE A 712 13.50 -10.99 -23.48
C ILE A 712 14.84 -11.33 -24.12
N ASP A 713 15.96 -10.76 -23.65
CA ASP A 713 17.29 -10.95 -24.25
C ASP A 713 18.35 -11.27 -23.21
N ASN A 714 19.21 -12.26 -23.48
CA ASN A 714 20.28 -12.69 -22.58
C ASN A 714 19.83 -12.97 -21.12
N CYS A 715 18.68 -13.63 -20.96
CA CYS A 715 18.10 -13.99 -19.66
C CYS A 715 18.22 -15.48 -19.35
N ASP A 716 18.37 -15.84 -18.07
CA ASP A 716 18.35 -17.24 -17.61
C ASP A 716 17.17 -17.50 -16.67
N PHE A 717 16.32 -18.45 -17.04
CA PHE A 717 15.14 -18.90 -16.31
C PHE A 717 15.37 -20.35 -15.86
N GLY A 718 15.69 -20.54 -14.58
CA GLY A 718 16.01 -21.84 -14.01
C GLY A 718 15.30 -22.09 -12.68
N LEU A 719 14.70 -23.27 -12.51
CA LEU A 719 14.19 -23.67 -11.19
C LEU A 719 15.29 -24.17 -10.23
N GLY A 720 16.53 -24.30 -10.70
CA GLY A 720 17.66 -24.78 -9.93
C GLY A 720 17.53 -26.26 -9.50
N ALA A 721 18.50 -26.71 -8.71
CA ALA A 721 18.34 -27.94 -7.94
C ALA A 721 17.47 -27.63 -6.71
N TRP A 722 16.16 -27.88 -6.81
CA TRP A 722 15.24 -27.80 -5.67
C TRP A 722 15.82 -28.57 -4.48
N ILE A 723 15.79 -27.94 -3.30
CA ILE A 723 16.47 -28.45 -2.10
C ILE A 723 16.01 -29.89 -1.81
N GLN A 724 16.98 -30.79 -1.59
CA GLN A 724 16.74 -32.23 -1.45
C GLN A 724 15.62 -32.50 -0.42
N GLY A 725 14.46 -32.94 -0.91
CA GLY A 725 13.26 -33.17 -0.11
C GLY A 725 11.97 -32.57 -0.70
N PHE A 726 12.06 -31.53 -1.52
CA PHE A 726 10.89 -30.90 -2.16
C PHE A 726 10.69 -31.35 -3.61
N GLN A 727 9.44 -31.63 -3.98
CA GLN A 727 9.05 -31.86 -5.38
C GLN A 727 8.90 -30.52 -6.12
N ARG A 728 9.18 -30.51 -7.43
CA ARG A 728 8.91 -29.34 -8.30
C ARG A 728 7.40 -29.07 -8.35
N PRO A 729 6.94 -27.80 -8.38
CA PRO A 729 5.53 -27.48 -8.59
C PRO A 729 5.04 -27.95 -9.96
N ASN A 730 3.86 -28.55 -10.01
CA ASN A 730 3.25 -29.10 -11.23
C ASN A 730 2.65 -28.02 -12.16
N ASP A 731 2.81 -26.74 -11.82
CA ASP A 731 2.22 -25.57 -12.50
C ASP A 731 3.24 -24.43 -12.75
N ALA A 732 4.53 -24.68 -12.57
CA ALA A 732 5.58 -23.68 -12.77
C ALA A 732 5.79 -23.35 -14.27
N TYR A 733 5.89 -22.06 -14.59
CA TYR A 733 6.16 -21.54 -15.93
C TYR A 733 7.15 -20.36 -15.88
N ALA A 734 8.02 -20.23 -16.89
CA ALA A 734 8.96 -19.13 -17.01
C ALA A 734 8.34 -17.92 -17.72
N VAL A 735 7.60 -18.16 -18.80
CA VAL A 735 6.86 -17.12 -19.53
C VAL A 735 5.48 -17.64 -19.90
N ARG A 736 4.44 -16.91 -19.52
CA ARG A 736 3.08 -17.08 -20.06
C ARG A 736 2.66 -15.78 -20.70
N ILE A 737 2.21 -15.84 -21.96
CA ILE A 737 1.74 -14.65 -22.69
C ILE A 737 0.40 -14.94 -23.38
N SER A 738 -0.51 -13.97 -23.31
CA SER A 738 -1.88 -14.10 -23.82
C SER A 738 -2.38 -12.84 -24.51
N GLU A 739 -3.21 -13.00 -25.55
CA GLU A 739 -3.91 -11.91 -26.26
C GLU A 739 -2.95 -10.77 -26.66
N SER A 740 -1.83 -11.11 -27.29
CA SER A 740 -0.67 -10.22 -27.51
C SER A 740 -0.14 -10.31 -28.94
N SER A 741 0.53 -9.26 -29.42
CA SER A 741 1.02 -9.24 -30.82
C SER A 741 2.37 -9.93 -30.97
N TYR A 742 3.44 -9.40 -30.37
CA TYR A 742 4.80 -9.87 -30.62
C TYR A 742 5.54 -10.28 -29.35
N LEU A 743 6.02 -11.52 -29.29
CA LEU A 743 7.02 -11.98 -28.32
C LEU A 743 8.34 -12.23 -29.06
N THR A 744 9.44 -11.66 -28.59
CA THR A 744 10.81 -11.98 -29.02
C THR A 744 11.62 -12.44 -27.81
N ILE A 745 12.18 -13.64 -27.91
CA ILE A 745 13.12 -14.20 -26.93
C ILE A 745 14.44 -14.46 -27.66
N GLN A 746 15.53 -13.90 -27.16
CA GLN A 746 16.86 -13.98 -27.77
C GLN A 746 17.92 -14.37 -26.73
N ALA A 747 18.92 -15.16 -27.15
CA ALA A 747 20.12 -15.50 -26.38
C ALA A 747 19.86 -16.03 -24.94
N SER A 748 18.68 -16.59 -24.67
CA SER A 748 18.18 -16.85 -23.32
C SER A 748 18.08 -18.35 -23.02
N SER A 749 18.19 -18.74 -21.75
CA SER A 749 18.06 -20.13 -21.29
C SER A 749 16.83 -20.38 -20.42
N PHE A 750 16.21 -21.54 -20.60
CA PHE A 750 14.95 -21.97 -19.96
C PHE A 750 15.11 -23.41 -19.49
N ARG A 751 15.65 -23.58 -18.29
CA ARG A 751 16.21 -24.85 -17.82
C ARG A 751 15.42 -25.47 -16.68
N SER A 752 14.88 -26.66 -16.92
CA SER A 752 14.24 -27.51 -15.91
C SER A 752 13.04 -26.86 -15.18
N TYR A 753 12.27 -26.02 -15.87
CA TYR A 753 11.25 -25.17 -15.27
C TYR A 753 9.90 -25.88 -15.08
N SER A 754 9.40 -26.58 -16.09
CA SER A 754 8.14 -27.34 -15.97
C SER A 754 8.36 -28.77 -15.47
N HIS A 755 7.32 -29.36 -14.86
CA HIS A 755 7.34 -30.74 -14.39
C HIS A 755 5.98 -31.45 -14.59
N TYR A 756 6.04 -32.79 -14.58
CA TYR A 756 5.01 -33.70 -15.06
C TYR A 756 3.63 -33.50 -14.42
N ALA A 757 2.66 -33.07 -15.23
CA ALA A 757 1.34 -32.68 -14.75
C ALA A 757 0.19 -33.18 -15.64
N THR A 758 -0.84 -33.77 -15.01
CA THR A 758 -2.11 -34.15 -15.65
C THR A 758 -3.07 -32.94 -15.78
N SER A 759 -2.53 -31.78 -16.14
CA SER A 759 -3.16 -30.45 -16.04
C SER A 759 -3.29 -29.80 -17.42
N PRO A 760 -4.21 -28.84 -17.66
CA PRO A 760 -4.21 -28.03 -18.89
C PRO A 760 -2.83 -27.46 -19.23
N GLU A 761 -2.37 -27.79 -20.43
CA GLU A 761 -0.96 -27.67 -20.87
C GLU A 761 -0.44 -26.22 -20.93
N LEU A 762 -1.35 -25.25 -21.04
CA LEU A 762 -1.05 -23.81 -21.01
C LEU A 762 -0.80 -23.26 -19.58
N SER A 763 -1.08 -24.05 -18.54
CA SER A 763 -0.74 -23.75 -17.15
C SER A 763 0.59 -24.38 -16.70
N THR A 764 1.20 -25.23 -17.52
CA THR A 764 2.33 -26.08 -17.12
C THR A 764 3.51 -26.07 -18.10
N ALA A 765 3.45 -25.28 -19.17
CA ALA A 765 4.55 -25.14 -20.11
C ALA A 765 5.55 -24.08 -19.67
N THR A 766 6.83 -24.31 -19.96
CA THR A 766 7.90 -23.36 -19.64
C THR A 766 7.70 -22.04 -20.38
N ILE A 767 7.28 -22.08 -21.65
CA ILE A 767 6.79 -20.94 -22.42
C ILE A 767 5.37 -21.24 -22.93
N GLY A 768 4.35 -20.57 -22.38
CA GLY A 768 2.93 -20.71 -22.75
C GLY A 768 2.43 -19.56 -23.64
N LEU A 769 1.80 -19.89 -24.77
CA LEU A 769 1.27 -18.95 -25.77
C LEU A 769 -0.25 -19.10 -25.93
N LYS A 770 -1.00 -18.00 -25.90
CA LYS A 770 -2.46 -17.99 -26.18
C LYS A 770 -2.90 -16.76 -26.97
N ASP A 771 -3.37 -16.95 -28.20
CA ASP A 771 -3.69 -15.83 -29.12
C ASP A 771 -2.53 -14.83 -29.27
N VAL A 772 -1.35 -15.36 -29.63
CA VAL A 772 -0.13 -14.58 -29.90
C VAL A 772 0.11 -14.47 -31.41
N ARG A 773 0.09 -13.26 -32.00
CA ARG A 773 0.23 -13.07 -33.48
C ARG A 773 1.53 -13.70 -34.00
N LEU A 774 2.65 -13.47 -33.32
CA LEU A 774 3.94 -14.13 -33.56
C LEU A 774 4.82 -14.20 -32.30
N ALA A 775 5.29 -15.40 -31.97
CA ALA A 775 6.42 -15.61 -31.08
C ALA A 775 7.69 -15.92 -31.89
N ARG A 776 8.81 -15.29 -31.55
CA ARG A 776 10.13 -15.44 -32.16
C ARG A 776 11.13 -15.87 -31.09
N ILE A 777 11.80 -17.00 -31.31
CA ILE A 777 12.79 -17.58 -30.37
C ILE A 777 14.12 -17.72 -31.11
N GLU A 778 15.15 -16.95 -30.72
CA GLU A 778 16.44 -16.93 -31.41
C GLU A 778 17.62 -17.23 -30.47
N SER A 779 18.59 -18.02 -30.92
CA SER A 779 19.84 -18.33 -30.21
C SER A 779 19.69 -18.81 -28.74
N SER A 780 18.57 -19.47 -28.42
CA SER A 780 18.14 -19.76 -27.04
C SER A 780 18.22 -21.27 -26.70
N ASP A 781 18.29 -21.62 -25.41
CA ASP A 781 18.36 -23.01 -24.91
C ASP A 781 17.17 -23.36 -24.01
N ILE A 782 16.30 -24.26 -24.46
CA ILE A 782 15.10 -24.70 -23.76
C ILE A 782 15.29 -26.18 -23.40
N SER A 783 15.73 -26.49 -22.17
CA SER A 783 16.20 -27.84 -21.84
C SER A 783 15.74 -28.43 -20.50
N GLY A 784 15.48 -29.74 -20.49
CA GLY A 784 15.05 -30.51 -19.31
C GLY A 784 13.64 -30.21 -18.79
N ASN A 785 12.75 -29.72 -19.65
CA ASN A 785 11.36 -29.32 -19.32
C ASN A 785 10.34 -30.42 -19.67
N ASP A 786 9.16 -30.43 -19.04
CA ASP A 786 8.08 -31.34 -19.46
C ASP A 786 7.41 -30.83 -20.75
N PHE A 787 7.16 -29.52 -20.82
CA PHE A 787 6.75 -28.83 -22.04
C PHE A 787 7.64 -27.60 -22.22
N GLY A 788 8.40 -27.55 -23.32
CA GLY A 788 9.26 -26.41 -23.66
C GLY A 788 8.43 -25.19 -24.07
N ILE A 789 7.79 -25.25 -25.24
CA ILE A 789 6.82 -24.26 -25.72
C ILE A 789 5.45 -24.93 -25.90
N ALA A 790 4.37 -24.33 -25.39
CA ALA A 790 3.00 -24.77 -25.66
C ALA A 790 2.11 -23.63 -26.15
N GLY A 791 1.46 -23.82 -27.30
CA GLY A 791 0.50 -22.90 -27.90
C GLY A 791 -0.77 -23.63 -28.35
N THR A 792 -1.48 -24.25 -27.41
CA THR A 792 -2.59 -25.18 -27.68
C THR A 792 -4.00 -24.55 -27.58
N GLU A 793 -4.13 -23.34 -27.03
CA GLU A 793 -5.36 -22.52 -27.08
C GLU A 793 -5.14 -21.24 -27.88
N GLY A 794 -6.19 -20.75 -28.53
CA GLY A 794 -6.13 -19.52 -29.33
C GLY A 794 -5.36 -19.70 -30.65
N ALA A 795 -5.11 -18.59 -31.35
CA ALA A 795 -4.28 -18.58 -32.56
C ALA A 795 -2.85 -18.13 -32.27
N ASN A 796 -1.91 -19.08 -32.33
CA ASN A 796 -0.50 -18.83 -32.10
C ASN A 796 0.32 -19.11 -33.36
N ASN A 797 1.36 -18.32 -33.61
CA ASN A 797 2.40 -18.64 -34.60
C ASN A 797 3.78 -18.54 -33.95
N LEU A 798 4.70 -19.39 -34.36
CA LEU A 798 6.01 -19.57 -33.76
C LEU A 798 7.09 -19.63 -34.84
N TYR A 799 8.12 -18.80 -34.69
CA TYR A 799 9.36 -18.85 -35.45
C TYR A 799 10.52 -19.15 -34.51
N VAL A 800 11.40 -20.07 -34.87
CA VAL A 800 12.53 -20.50 -34.05
C VAL A 800 13.80 -20.55 -34.90
N ALA A 801 14.84 -19.84 -34.48
CA ALA A 801 16.15 -19.85 -35.17
C ALA A 801 17.32 -20.11 -34.21
N PHE A 802 18.34 -20.84 -34.68
CA PHE A 802 19.62 -21.07 -34.00
C PHE A 802 19.52 -21.59 -32.53
N SER A 803 18.36 -22.15 -32.16
CA SER A 803 18.01 -22.47 -30.78
C SER A 803 18.05 -23.98 -30.53
N THR A 804 18.29 -24.38 -29.28
CA THR A 804 18.41 -25.78 -28.87
C THR A 804 17.28 -26.16 -27.92
N PHE A 805 16.66 -27.30 -28.17
CA PHE A 805 15.73 -27.98 -27.27
C PHE A 805 16.34 -29.31 -26.88
N ASN A 806 16.82 -29.44 -25.63
CA ASN A 806 17.52 -30.65 -25.19
C ASN A 806 16.82 -31.34 -24.01
N GLY A 807 16.47 -32.63 -24.16
CA GLY A 807 16.00 -33.46 -23.06
C GLY A 807 14.62 -33.10 -22.51
N ASN A 808 13.74 -32.49 -23.30
CA ASN A 808 12.38 -32.14 -22.89
C ASN A 808 11.40 -33.31 -23.15
N HIS A 809 10.30 -33.42 -22.41
CA HIS A 809 9.29 -34.44 -22.72
C HIS A 809 8.49 -34.08 -23.99
N ASN A 810 8.04 -32.84 -24.13
CA ASN A 810 7.58 -32.26 -25.39
C ASN A 810 8.36 -30.97 -25.64
N ALA A 811 9.20 -30.89 -26.68
CA ALA A 811 9.95 -29.65 -26.96
C ALA A 811 9.02 -28.52 -27.41
N ILE A 812 8.11 -28.80 -28.35
CA ILE A 812 7.06 -27.87 -28.80
C ILE A 812 5.72 -28.61 -28.90
N LYS A 813 4.65 -28.02 -28.36
CA LYS A 813 3.27 -28.45 -28.62
C LYS A 813 2.41 -27.28 -29.13
N MET A 814 1.85 -27.39 -30.32
CA MET A 814 1.08 -26.31 -30.97
C MET A 814 -0.23 -26.84 -31.55
N ASN A 815 -1.28 -26.03 -31.53
CA ASN A 815 -2.49 -26.29 -32.31
C ASN A 815 -2.65 -25.21 -33.38
N GLY A 816 -2.86 -25.62 -34.63
CA GLY A 816 -3.21 -24.76 -35.73
C GLY A 816 -4.69 -24.85 -36.12
N GLY A 817 -5.02 -24.18 -37.23
CA GLY A 817 -6.39 -24.13 -37.73
C GLY A 817 -6.68 -22.84 -38.48
N ARG A 818 -7.95 -22.38 -38.37
CA ARG A 818 -8.43 -21.19 -39.09
C ARG A 818 -9.44 -20.42 -38.23
N LYS A 819 -9.22 -19.12 -38.01
CA LYS A 819 -10.21 -18.23 -37.36
C LYS A 819 -11.44 -18.06 -38.26
N PRO A 820 -12.63 -17.70 -37.73
CA PRO A 820 -13.81 -17.40 -38.53
C PRO A 820 -13.60 -16.30 -39.60
N THR A 821 -12.64 -15.41 -39.37
CA THR A 821 -12.17 -14.38 -40.33
C THR A 821 -11.41 -14.94 -41.53
N GLY A 822 -11.13 -16.24 -41.58
CA GLY A 822 -10.37 -16.90 -42.64
C GLY A 822 -8.85 -16.90 -42.44
N VAL A 823 -8.33 -16.22 -41.43
CA VAL A 823 -6.90 -16.22 -41.03
C VAL A 823 -6.49 -17.62 -40.58
N ARG A 824 -5.38 -18.16 -41.12
CA ARG A 824 -4.75 -19.40 -40.62
C ARG A 824 -3.86 -19.11 -39.41
N TYR A 825 -3.65 -20.12 -38.58
CA TYR A 825 -2.70 -20.06 -37.46
C TYR A 825 -2.10 -21.44 -37.18
N GLY A 826 -1.11 -21.49 -36.30
CA GLY A 826 -0.34 -22.68 -35.99
C GLY A 826 0.87 -22.87 -36.91
N LEU A 827 1.42 -21.78 -37.44
CA LEU A 827 2.74 -21.83 -38.07
C LEU A 827 3.80 -22.17 -37.01
N VAL A 828 4.67 -23.13 -37.35
CA VAL A 828 5.94 -23.40 -36.68
C VAL A 828 7.00 -23.39 -37.77
N ASP A 829 7.82 -22.34 -37.82
CA ASP A 829 8.94 -22.18 -38.76
C ASP A 829 10.27 -22.34 -38.04
N PHE A 830 11.17 -23.15 -38.61
CA PHE A 830 12.46 -23.54 -38.05
C PHE A 830 13.61 -23.13 -38.97
N GLN A 831 14.60 -22.42 -38.43
CA GLN A 831 15.88 -22.13 -39.10
C GLN A 831 17.07 -22.58 -38.24
N CYS A 832 17.74 -23.66 -38.62
CA CYS A 832 18.93 -24.17 -37.91
C CYS A 832 18.70 -24.49 -36.41
N VAL A 833 17.55 -25.07 -36.08
CA VAL A 833 17.12 -25.50 -34.74
C VAL A 833 17.68 -26.88 -34.40
N SER A 834 18.01 -27.12 -33.13
CA SER A 834 18.46 -28.44 -32.64
C SER A 834 17.43 -29.05 -31.70
N LEU A 835 16.75 -30.14 -32.08
CA LEU A 835 15.92 -30.95 -31.18
C LEU A 835 16.70 -32.22 -30.79
N ILE A 836 17.23 -32.23 -29.57
CA ILE A 836 18.12 -33.27 -29.05
C ILE A 836 17.45 -33.99 -27.88
N ASN A 837 17.36 -35.32 -27.94
CA ASN A 837 16.96 -36.19 -26.82
C ASN A 837 15.57 -35.90 -26.20
N ASN A 838 14.65 -35.32 -26.98
CA ASN A 838 13.29 -35.00 -26.54
C ASN A 838 12.34 -36.21 -26.73
N THR A 839 11.40 -36.44 -25.81
CA THR A 839 10.46 -37.58 -25.93
C THR A 839 9.46 -37.40 -27.08
N VAL A 840 9.06 -36.16 -27.34
CA VAL A 840 8.44 -35.72 -28.58
C VAL A 840 9.08 -34.39 -28.99
N GLY A 841 9.44 -34.25 -30.27
CA GLY A 841 9.97 -33.00 -30.81
C GLY A 841 8.87 -31.95 -30.98
N ILE A 842 8.06 -32.08 -32.03
CA ILE A 842 6.86 -31.25 -32.23
C ILE A 842 5.60 -32.11 -32.15
N LYS A 843 4.61 -31.67 -31.38
CA LYS A 843 3.33 -32.34 -31.18
C LYS A 843 2.13 -31.44 -31.46
N GLY A 844 1.03 -31.99 -31.97
CA GLY A 844 -0.28 -31.32 -31.92
C GLY A 844 -1.17 -31.55 -33.14
N GLN A 845 -2.08 -30.60 -33.40
CA GLN A 845 -3.10 -30.74 -34.43
C GLN A 845 -3.08 -29.56 -35.43
N ASP A 846 -3.28 -29.86 -36.71
CA ASP A 846 -3.45 -28.87 -37.80
C ASP A 846 -2.32 -27.82 -37.88
N ILE A 847 -1.09 -28.19 -37.50
CA ILE A 847 0.11 -27.35 -37.52
C ILE A 847 0.57 -27.12 -38.97
N LEU A 848 0.96 -25.90 -39.31
CA LEU A 848 1.74 -25.61 -40.51
C LEU A 848 3.22 -25.62 -40.14
N LEU A 849 3.94 -26.69 -40.51
CA LEU A 849 5.36 -26.87 -40.18
C LEU A 849 6.26 -26.52 -41.37
N GLU A 850 7.09 -25.49 -41.20
CA GLU A 850 8.15 -25.11 -42.13
C GLU A 850 9.52 -25.34 -41.48
N ILE A 851 10.49 -25.80 -42.28
CA ILE A 851 11.85 -26.13 -41.83
C ILE A 851 12.81 -25.73 -42.95
N ASP A 852 13.75 -24.83 -42.63
CA ASP A 852 14.72 -24.23 -43.55
C ASP A 852 14.09 -23.77 -44.90
N ASN A 853 13.00 -22.99 -44.85
CA ASN A 853 12.36 -22.41 -46.06
C ASN A 853 13.18 -21.27 -46.71
N ALA A 854 14.50 -21.45 -46.78
CA ALA A 854 15.46 -20.51 -47.32
C ALA A 854 15.77 -20.82 -48.80
N LYS A 855 14.99 -20.24 -49.71
CA LYS A 855 15.33 -20.20 -51.15
C LYS A 855 16.62 -19.37 -51.39
N GLY A 856 17.79 -19.98 -51.18
CA GLY A 856 19.08 -19.47 -51.66
C GLY A 856 20.12 -19.03 -50.62
N LYS A 857 20.04 -19.44 -49.34
CA LYS A 857 21.09 -19.16 -48.32
C LYS A 857 22.01 -20.37 -48.06
N LYS A 858 23.16 -20.13 -47.41
CA LYS A 858 24.36 -21.01 -47.45
C LYS A 858 24.23 -22.31 -46.62
N LYS A 859 24.85 -23.39 -47.12
CA LYS A 859 24.85 -24.78 -46.61
C LYS A 859 25.59 -25.04 -45.27
N ASN A 860 25.73 -24.06 -44.37
CA ASN A 860 26.66 -24.20 -43.24
C ASN A 860 25.98 -24.41 -41.88
N ASN A 861 24.69 -24.09 -41.76
CA ASN A 861 23.93 -24.24 -40.53
C ASN A 861 22.69 -25.10 -40.84
N TYR A 862 22.57 -26.27 -40.23
CA TYR A 862 21.50 -27.25 -40.48
C TYR A 862 20.68 -27.49 -39.21
N ASN A 863 19.40 -27.87 -39.31
CA ASN A 863 18.69 -28.38 -38.13
C ASN A 863 19.29 -29.73 -37.73
N THR A 864 19.39 -29.96 -36.42
CA THR A 864 19.86 -31.24 -35.85
C THR A 864 18.73 -31.93 -35.11
N PHE A 865 18.45 -33.17 -35.48
CA PHE A 865 17.41 -34.00 -34.88
C PHE A 865 18.03 -35.29 -34.33
N GLU A 866 18.04 -35.43 -33.01
CA GLU A 866 18.62 -36.57 -32.29
C GLU A 866 17.63 -37.11 -31.25
N SER A 867 17.53 -38.44 -31.15
CA SER A 867 16.83 -39.12 -30.06
C SER A 867 17.53 -40.42 -29.67
N ILE A 868 17.67 -40.67 -28.37
CA ILE A 868 18.37 -41.85 -27.82
C ILE A 868 17.49 -43.11 -27.82
N THR A 869 16.18 -42.99 -28.08
CA THR A 869 15.21 -44.10 -28.02
C THR A 869 14.12 -43.94 -29.09
N PRO A 870 13.32 -44.98 -29.42
CA PRO A 870 12.22 -44.88 -30.39
C PRO A 870 11.13 -43.91 -29.88
N GLN A 871 11.27 -42.64 -30.26
CA GLN A 871 10.50 -41.50 -29.80
C GLN A 871 10.19 -40.58 -31.00
N LYS A 872 9.01 -39.96 -31.01
CA LYS A 872 8.49 -39.25 -32.18
C LYS A 872 9.11 -37.86 -32.31
N ILE A 873 9.99 -37.65 -33.29
CA ILE A 873 10.50 -36.30 -33.60
C ILE A 873 9.35 -35.38 -34.05
N PHE A 874 8.35 -35.91 -34.77
CA PHE A 874 7.09 -35.22 -35.07
C PHE A 874 5.87 -36.12 -34.75
N ASP A 875 4.86 -35.58 -34.07
CA ASP A 875 3.59 -36.23 -33.68
C ASP A 875 2.41 -35.30 -34.00
N ILE A 876 2.10 -35.15 -35.29
CA ILE A 876 1.16 -34.15 -35.82
C ILE A 876 -0.05 -34.82 -36.47
N ASN A 877 -1.25 -34.42 -36.06
CA ASN A 877 -2.54 -34.89 -36.61
C ASN A 877 -3.20 -33.80 -37.47
N TYR A 878 -3.73 -34.14 -38.65
CA TYR A 878 -4.40 -33.19 -39.55
C TYR A 878 -5.89 -33.56 -39.67
N ILE A 879 -6.76 -32.62 -39.28
CA ILE A 879 -8.22 -32.82 -39.26
C ILE A 879 -8.92 -31.77 -40.13
N SER A 880 -8.49 -30.51 -40.02
CA SER A 880 -9.12 -29.34 -40.63
C SER A 880 -8.32 -28.81 -41.82
N LEU A 881 -6.99 -28.79 -41.70
CA LEU A 881 -6.10 -28.40 -42.79
C LEU A 881 -5.75 -29.62 -43.65
N ARG A 882 -6.44 -29.75 -44.79
CA ARG A 882 -5.97 -30.65 -45.85
C ARG A 882 -4.57 -30.20 -46.30
N PRO A 883 -3.54 -31.06 -46.29
CA PRO A 883 -2.20 -30.67 -46.74
C PRO A 883 -2.22 -30.37 -48.24
N SER A 884 -2.27 -29.07 -48.58
CA SER A 884 -2.21 -28.57 -49.94
C SER A 884 -0.79 -28.72 -50.49
N ARG A 885 -0.51 -29.88 -51.11
CA ARG A 885 0.71 -30.24 -51.87
C ARG A 885 1.97 -29.42 -51.53
N ASN A 886 2.81 -29.93 -50.65
CA ASN A 886 4.27 -29.91 -50.81
C ASN A 886 4.89 -30.99 -49.93
N GLU A 887 6.13 -31.37 -50.22
CA GLU A 887 6.95 -32.17 -49.32
C GLU A 887 7.27 -31.34 -48.06
N LEU A 888 7.43 -31.98 -46.89
CA LEU A 888 8.22 -31.37 -45.82
C LEU A 888 9.64 -31.18 -46.37
N LEU A 889 10.05 -29.92 -46.59
CA LEU A 889 11.31 -29.57 -47.25
C LEU A 889 12.54 -29.74 -46.35
N ALA A 890 12.56 -30.78 -45.52
CA ALA A 890 13.64 -31.16 -44.60
C ALA A 890 14.93 -31.66 -45.29
N ARG A 891 15.19 -31.20 -46.52
CA ARG A 891 16.41 -31.45 -47.28
C ARG A 891 17.55 -30.71 -46.58
N TYR A 892 18.69 -31.38 -46.41
CA TYR A 892 19.90 -30.91 -45.70
C TYR A 892 19.86 -30.91 -44.15
N ASN A 893 18.80 -31.40 -43.50
CA ASN A 893 18.81 -31.58 -42.05
C ASN A 893 19.65 -32.79 -41.59
N TYR A 894 20.25 -32.68 -40.40
CA TYR A 894 21.08 -33.72 -39.79
C TYR A 894 20.26 -34.59 -38.84
N TRP A 895 20.24 -35.90 -39.08
CA TRP A 895 19.45 -36.88 -38.31
C TRP A 895 20.38 -37.92 -37.68
N ILE A 896 20.36 -38.03 -36.36
CA ILE A 896 21.20 -38.96 -35.59
C ILE A 896 20.37 -40.19 -35.18
N ASN A 897 21.02 -41.35 -35.08
CA ASN A 897 20.44 -42.66 -34.73
C ASN A 897 19.60 -43.38 -35.80
N GLY A 898 19.82 -43.08 -37.08
CA GLY A 898 19.73 -44.08 -38.17
C GLY A 898 18.35 -44.57 -38.59
N ASP A 899 17.26 -44.02 -38.04
CA ASP A 899 15.89 -44.31 -38.46
C ASP A 899 15.65 -43.75 -39.90
N PRO A 900 15.33 -44.59 -40.91
CA PRO A 900 15.42 -44.20 -42.32
C PRO A 900 14.21 -43.36 -42.77
N ARG A 901 14.19 -42.10 -42.33
CA ARG A 901 13.09 -41.11 -42.39
C ARG A 901 12.00 -41.41 -41.36
N PRO A 902 11.33 -40.40 -40.78
CA PRO A 902 10.14 -40.64 -39.99
C PRO A 902 9.10 -41.35 -40.87
N VAL A 903 8.60 -42.50 -40.42
CA VAL A 903 7.38 -43.09 -40.96
C VAL A 903 6.24 -42.16 -40.58
N LEU A 904 5.85 -41.29 -41.51
CA LEU A 904 4.55 -40.64 -41.47
C LEU A 904 3.49 -41.73 -41.63
N ASP A 905 2.87 -42.12 -40.50
CA ASP A 905 1.68 -42.97 -40.46
C ASP A 905 0.49 -42.22 -41.10
N TYR A 906 0.53 -42.15 -42.43
CA TYR A 906 -0.45 -41.46 -43.27
C TYR A 906 -1.77 -42.24 -43.29
N ASN A 907 -2.58 -42.06 -42.25
CA ASN A 907 -3.97 -42.51 -42.23
C ASN A 907 -4.88 -41.54 -43.03
N ILE A 908 -4.50 -41.25 -44.28
CA ILE A 908 -5.26 -40.37 -45.17
C ILE A 908 -6.45 -41.16 -45.74
N SER A 909 -7.64 -40.85 -45.24
CA SER A 909 -8.91 -41.25 -45.85
C SER A 909 -9.58 -40.05 -46.51
N GLY A 910 -9.84 -40.11 -47.83
CA GLY A 910 -10.58 -39.07 -48.57
C GLY A 910 -9.97 -38.64 -49.90
N VAL A 911 -10.44 -39.28 -50.98
CA VAL A 911 -10.07 -39.02 -52.39
C VAL A 911 -10.50 -37.61 -52.87
N SER A 912 -9.65 -36.89 -53.62
CA SER A 912 -9.88 -36.53 -55.05
C SER A 912 -8.93 -35.44 -55.60
N LEU A 913 -8.79 -35.40 -56.94
CA LEU A 913 -8.01 -34.44 -57.74
C LEU A 913 -8.90 -33.36 -58.38
N ILE A 914 -8.37 -32.15 -58.63
CA ILE A 914 -8.71 -31.30 -59.80
C ILE A 914 -7.73 -30.09 -59.95
N HIS A 915 -7.29 -29.87 -61.19
CA HIS A 915 -6.72 -28.66 -61.85
C HIS A 915 -5.49 -27.84 -61.35
N LEU A 916 -4.80 -27.31 -62.36
CA LEU A 916 -3.75 -26.26 -62.44
C LEU A 916 -4.37 -25.01 -63.14
N PRO A 917 -3.74 -23.81 -63.28
CA PRO A 917 -2.29 -23.47 -63.27
C PRO A 917 -1.99 -22.20 -62.38
N LYS A 918 -1.05 -21.25 -62.57
CA LYS A 918 -0.10 -20.87 -63.67
C LYS A 918 1.15 -20.08 -63.16
N GLN A 919 1.90 -19.53 -64.11
CA GLN A 919 3.16 -18.75 -64.09
C GLN A 919 3.19 -17.44 -63.27
N VAL A 920 4.36 -17.13 -62.70
CA VAL A 920 5.03 -15.80 -62.71
C VAL A 920 6.55 -16.02 -62.96
N GLY A 921 7.27 -15.01 -63.46
CA GLY A 921 8.71 -15.06 -63.78
C GLY A 921 9.65 -14.51 -62.67
N PRO A 922 10.95 -14.35 -62.95
CA PRO A 922 11.96 -14.02 -61.95
C PRO A 922 12.27 -12.52 -61.82
N SER A 923 12.27 -12.02 -60.59
CA SER A 923 12.86 -10.75 -60.16
C SER A 923 13.42 -10.92 -58.75
N LEU A 924 14.63 -10.39 -58.47
CA LEU A 924 15.30 -10.55 -57.18
C LEU A 924 15.54 -9.18 -56.53
N THR A 925 14.75 -8.83 -55.52
CA THR A 925 14.87 -7.59 -54.76
C THR A 925 15.62 -7.85 -53.45
N LEU A 926 16.54 -6.96 -53.08
CA LEU A 926 17.24 -6.97 -51.79
C LEU A 926 16.86 -5.73 -50.98
N CYS A 927 15.93 -5.87 -50.04
CA CYS A 927 15.59 -4.84 -49.06
C CYS A 927 16.43 -5.03 -47.79
N THR A 928 16.94 -3.93 -47.21
CA THR A 928 17.69 -3.92 -45.95
C THR A 928 16.82 -3.47 -44.77
N SER A 929 15.57 -3.92 -44.72
CA SER A 929 14.67 -3.78 -43.58
C SER A 929 13.60 -4.88 -43.58
N ILE A 930 13.11 -5.18 -42.38
CA ILE A 930 11.88 -5.92 -42.06
C ILE A 930 10.74 -4.88 -42.27
N VAL A 931 9.55 -5.11 -42.83
CA VAL A 931 8.64 -6.28 -42.93
C VAL A 931 8.06 -6.37 -44.35
N ASP A 932 7.65 -7.56 -44.81
CA ASP A 932 6.37 -7.70 -45.53
C ASP A 932 5.76 -9.10 -45.28
N ILE A 933 4.68 -9.14 -44.49
CA ILE A 933 3.87 -10.34 -44.18
C ILE A 933 2.39 -10.09 -44.52
N ASP A 934 1.99 -8.84 -44.76
CA ASP A 934 0.57 -8.45 -44.84
C ASP A 934 -0.02 -8.66 -46.26
N ASN A 935 0.81 -9.02 -47.25
CA ASN A 935 0.37 -9.33 -48.62
C ASN A 935 -0.42 -10.67 -48.83
N GLU A 936 -0.73 -11.44 -47.77
CA GLU A 936 -1.80 -12.46 -47.79
C GLU A 936 -3.04 -12.10 -46.93
N LEU A 937 -3.01 -11.00 -46.17
CA LEU A 937 -4.08 -10.58 -45.24
C LEU A 937 -4.28 -9.05 -45.32
N GLY A 938 -4.90 -8.59 -46.41
CA GLY A 938 -4.78 -7.21 -46.87
C GLY A 938 -5.49 -6.09 -46.08
N HIS A 939 -5.03 -4.87 -46.41
CA HIS A 939 -5.35 -3.54 -45.87
C HIS A 939 -4.71 -3.20 -44.49
N ASP A 940 -4.12 -2.02 -44.29
CA ASP A 940 -4.03 -0.82 -45.17
C ASP A 940 -2.67 -0.10 -45.06
N THR A 941 -2.41 0.86 -45.95
CA THR A 941 -1.09 1.50 -46.14
C THR A 941 -0.89 2.81 -45.38
N ASP A 942 0.30 3.01 -44.80
CA ASP A 942 1.12 4.25 -44.92
C ASP A 942 2.41 4.18 -44.09
N ASP A 943 3.58 4.11 -44.73
CA ASP A 943 4.65 5.14 -44.62
C ASP A 943 5.78 4.89 -45.65
N ASN A 944 6.52 5.92 -46.07
CA ASN A 944 7.45 5.88 -47.22
C ASN A 944 8.89 6.31 -46.90
N THR A 945 9.80 5.36 -46.58
CA THR A 945 11.26 5.60 -46.64
C THR A 945 12.09 4.38 -47.05
N CYS A 946 12.49 4.29 -48.33
CA CYS A 946 13.68 3.56 -48.79
C CYS A 946 14.30 4.28 -49.99
N GLN A 947 15.63 4.33 -50.08
CA GLN A 947 16.36 4.82 -51.26
C GLN A 947 16.86 3.64 -52.10
N GLU A 948 16.65 3.68 -53.41
CA GLU A 948 17.31 2.77 -54.34
C GLU A 948 18.79 3.15 -54.52
N ILE A 949 19.67 2.15 -54.52
CA ILE A 949 21.02 2.26 -55.09
C ILE A 949 21.03 1.42 -56.37
N ASP A 950 21.03 2.11 -57.52
CA ASP A 950 21.00 1.46 -58.82
C ASP A 950 22.34 0.74 -59.14
N LEU A 951 22.27 -0.58 -59.32
CA LEU A 951 23.39 -1.44 -59.72
C LEU A 951 23.32 -1.92 -61.19
N ILE A 952 22.35 -1.44 -61.98
CA ILE A 952 22.19 -1.80 -63.40
C ILE A 952 23.40 -1.33 -64.23
N GLY A 953 24.10 -0.28 -63.77
CA GLY A 953 25.18 0.39 -64.50
C GLY A 953 26.46 -0.39 -64.81
N GLN A 954 26.77 -1.52 -64.14
CA GLN A 954 28.08 -2.20 -64.30
C GLN A 954 28.06 -3.60 -64.94
N SER A 955 26.89 -4.20 -65.20
CA SER A 955 26.79 -5.54 -65.83
C SER A 955 27.57 -5.63 -67.16
N ASN A 956 27.44 -4.60 -68.00
CA ASN A 956 28.13 -4.44 -69.28
C ASN A 956 29.67 -4.28 -69.16
N GLN A 957 30.19 -3.94 -67.99
CA GLN A 957 31.64 -3.80 -67.73
C GLN A 957 32.25 -5.06 -67.10
N ILE A 958 31.45 -5.93 -66.48
CA ILE A 958 31.94 -7.11 -65.76
C ILE A 958 31.83 -8.39 -66.61
N ALA A 959 30.73 -8.55 -67.35
CA ALA A 959 30.48 -9.76 -68.15
C ALA A 959 31.55 -10.07 -69.22
N PRO A 960 32.07 -9.10 -70.01
CA PRO A 960 33.08 -9.39 -71.04
C PRO A 960 34.40 -9.93 -70.48
N HIS A 961 34.82 -9.40 -69.32
CA HIS A 961 36.01 -9.87 -68.62
C HIS A 961 35.81 -11.29 -68.08
N PHE A 962 34.61 -11.63 -67.59
CA PHE A 962 34.30 -12.96 -67.08
C PHE A 962 34.34 -14.02 -68.20
N GLU A 963 33.74 -13.72 -69.34
CA GLU A 963 33.76 -14.62 -70.51
C GLU A 963 35.17 -14.77 -71.09
N THR A 964 35.95 -13.67 -71.13
CA THR A 964 37.37 -13.69 -71.55
C THR A 964 38.24 -14.54 -70.61
N ALA A 965 38.06 -14.38 -69.28
CA ALA A 965 38.75 -15.19 -68.29
C ALA A 965 38.45 -16.68 -68.44
N TYR A 966 37.19 -17.03 -68.73
CA TYR A 966 36.77 -18.42 -68.95
C TYR A 966 37.38 -19.02 -70.23
N GLN A 967 37.50 -18.26 -71.33
CA GLN A 967 38.22 -18.74 -72.52
C GLN A 967 39.72 -18.93 -72.23
N PHE A 968 40.37 -17.99 -71.52
CA PHE A 968 41.77 -18.16 -71.11
C PHE A 968 41.98 -19.41 -70.25
N LEU A 969 41.03 -19.79 -69.38
CA LEU A 969 41.10 -21.08 -68.64
C LEU A 969 40.94 -22.29 -69.56
N ARG A 970 40.10 -22.24 -70.61
CA ARG A 970 40.00 -23.30 -71.63
C ARG A 970 41.26 -23.44 -72.48
N GLU A 971 41.99 -22.33 -72.69
CA GLU A 971 43.30 -22.29 -73.35
C GLU A 971 44.47 -22.55 -72.37
N ASN A 972 44.18 -22.86 -71.10
CA ASN A 972 45.14 -23.15 -70.03
C ASN A 972 46.08 -21.95 -69.67
N ASN A 973 45.69 -20.73 -70.06
CA ASN A 973 46.40 -19.48 -69.81
C ASN A 973 45.99 -18.85 -68.47
N MET A 974 46.39 -19.52 -67.39
CA MET A 974 46.10 -19.13 -65.99
C MET A 974 46.43 -17.66 -65.66
N VAL A 975 47.56 -17.13 -66.15
CA VAL A 975 48.03 -15.78 -65.81
C VAL A 975 47.10 -14.71 -66.39
N SER A 976 46.63 -14.90 -67.63
CA SER A 976 45.70 -13.95 -68.25
C SER A 976 44.31 -14.07 -67.63
N ALA A 977 43.81 -15.28 -67.37
CA ALA A 977 42.55 -15.48 -66.65
C ALA A 977 42.55 -14.80 -65.27
N GLN A 978 43.65 -14.91 -64.51
CA GLN A 978 43.78 -14.27 -63.21
C GLN A 978 43.90 -12.74 -63.30
N SER A 979 44.41 -12.18 -64.41
CA SER A 979 44.35 -10.73 -64.66
C SER A 979 42.90 -10.23 -64.79
N GLU A 980 42.08 -10.94 -65.57
CA GLU A 980 40.67 -10.59 -65.76
C GLU A 980 39.83 -10.73 -64.48
N PHE A 981 40.02 -11.80 -63.70
CA PHE A 981 39.36 -11.94 -62.40
C PHE A 981 39.85 -10.93 -61.34
N ASN A 982 41.10 -10.46 -61.43
CA ASN A 982 41.59 -9.34 -60.61
C ASN A 982 40.91 -8.02 -61.00
N TYR A 983 40.68 -7.76 -62.29
CA TYR A 983 39.90 -6.60 -62.73
C TYR A 983 38.46 -6.65 -62.19
N ILE A 984 37.77 -7.79 -62.37
CA ILE A 984 36.40 -8.00 -61.86
C ILE A 984 36.33 -7.80 -60.35
N SER A 985 37.22 -8.43 -59.58
CA SER A 985 37.24 -8.30 -58.11
C SER A 985 37.63 -6.90 -57.61
N SER A 986 38.22 -6.05 -58.47
CA SER A 986 38.53 -4.65 -58.16
C SER A 986 37.36 -3.67 -58.30
N THR A 987 36.29 -4.06 -59.03
CA THR A 987 35.06 -3.25 -59.13
C THR A 987 34.19 -3.27 -57.87
N PHE A 988 34.47 -4.20 -56.95
CA PHE A 988 33.78 -4.33 -55.66
C PHE A 988 34.60 -3.71 -54.51
N PRO A 989 33.96 -3.15 -53.47
CA PRO A 989 34.62 -2.50 -52.33
C PRO A 989 35.22 -3.50 -51.33
N LEU A 990 36.01 -4.46 -51.82
CA LEU A 990 36.65 -5.51 -51.03
C LEU A 990 38.04 -5.06 -50.53
N THR A 991 38.41 -5.48 -49.32
CA THR A 991 39.78 -5.35 -48.79
C THR A 991 40.76 -6.17 -49.63
N SER A 992 42.04 -5.80 -49.62
CA SER A 992 43.08 -6.42 -50.47
C SER A 992 43.26 -7.93 -50.23
N GLU A 993 43.12 -8.38 -48.98
CA GLU A 993 43.27 -9.79 -48.60
C GLU A 993 42.06 -10.63 -49.05
N THR A 994 40.84 -10.18 -48.78
CA THR A 994 39.61 -10.86 -49.22
C THR A 994 39.46 -10.85 -50.76
N ARG A 995 39.97 -9.82 -51.44
CA ARG A 995 39.98 -9.73 -52.90
C ARG A 995 40.85 -10.82 -53.55
N ALA A 996 42.01 -11.12 -52.96
CA ALA A 996 42.90 -12.17 -53.45
C ALA A 996 42.24 -13.56 -53.35
N GLN A 997 41.63 -13.88 -52.21
CA GLN A 997 40.89 -15.15 -52.03
C GLN A 997 39.72 -15.27 -53.00
N PHE A 998 38.88 -14.23 -53.12
CA PHE A 998 37.75 -14.23 -54.06
C PHE A 998 38.21 -14.43 -55.52
N CYS A 999 39.34 -13.84 -55.93
CA CYS A 999 39.93 -14.09 -57.25
C CYS A 999 40.39 -15.55 -57.43
N GLN A 1000 40.89 -16.20 -56.38
CA GLN A 1000 41.36 -17.58 -56.42
C GLN A 1000 40.19 -18.58 -56.49
N ASP A 1001 39.15 -18.38 -55.68
CA ASP A 1001 37.93 -19.21 -55.64
C ASP A 1001 37.25 -19.27 -57.02
N MET A 1002 37.19 -18.13 -57.74
CA MET A 1002 36.56 -18.04 -59.06
C MET A 1002 37.37 -18.75 -60.16
N ILE A 1003 38.70 -18.82 -60.04
CA ILE A 1003 39.57 -19.61 -60.94
C ILE A 1003 39.33 -21.10 -60.70
N GLU A 1004 39.37 -21.52 -59.43
CA GLU A 1004 39.23 -22.92 -59.06
C GLU A 1004 37.86 -23.48 -59.48
N PHE A 1005 36.77 -22.77 -59.17
CA PHE A 1005 35.42 -23.12 -59.62
C PHE A 1005 35.29 -23.20 -61.15
N SER A 1006 35.86 -22.24 -61.88
CA SER A 1006 35.75 -22.19 -63.35
C SER A 1006 36.55 -23.29 -64.04
N SER A 1007 37.69 -23.69 -63.46
CA SER A 1007 38.57 -24.73 -64.02
C SER A 1007 37.87 -26.10 -64.16
N VAL A 1008 36.98 -26.44 -63.22
CA VAL A 1008 36.20 -27.68 -63.18
C VAL A 1008 35.34 -27.89 -64.44
N PHE A 1009 34.87 -26.81 -65.06
CA PHE A 1009 33.99 -26.85 -66.23
C PHE A 1009 34.70 -26.64 -67.57
N SER A 1010 36.02 -26.41 -67.57
CA SER A 1010 36.78 -26.03 -68.77
C SER A 1010 37.43 -27.21 -69.51
N THR A 1011 37.46 -28.40 -68.91
CA THR A 1011 38.24 -29.56 -69.41
C THR A 1011 37.58 -30.24 -70.62
N PRO A 1012 38.30 -30.41 -71.75
CA PRO A 1012 37.80 -31.15 -72.91
C PRO A 1012 38.19 -32.63 -72.83
N SER A 1013 37.21 -33.53 -73.01
CA SER A 1013 37.46 -34.94 -73.35
C SER A 1013 36.50 -35.40 -74.46
N GLU A 1014 37.04 -36.15 -75.42
CA GLU A 1014 36.35 -36.51 -76.65
C GLU A 1014 35.45 -37.74 -76.49
N GLY A 1015 34.47 -37.89 -77.38
CA GLY A 1015 33.66 -39.11 -77.48
C GLY A 1015 32.54 -39.20 -76.44
N SER A 1016 31.54 -38.32 -76.55
CA SER A 1016 30.24 -38.50 -75.87
C SER A 1016 29.32 -39.42 -76.68
N PRO A 1017 29.15 -40.71 -76.33
CA PRO A 1017 27.97 -41.45 -76.76
C PRO A 1017 26.74 -40.79 -76.11
N SER A 1018 25.67 -40.58 -76.87
CA SER A 1018 24.46 -39.95 -76.33
C SER A 1018 23.75 -40.89 -75.35
N ILE A 1019 23.98 -40.71 -74.05
CA ILE A 1019 23.36 -41.53 -72.99
C ILE A 1019 21.86 -41.18 -72.87
N ARG A 1020 21.05 -41.82 -73.73
CA ARG A 1020 19.62 -42.00 -73.51
C ARG A 1020 19.40 -43.27 -72.68
N THR A 1021 19.73 -43.23 -71.39
CA THR A 1021 19.26 -44.25 -70.46
C THR A 1021 17.77 -44.06 -70.23
N LYS A 1022 16.98 -45.01 -70.72
CA LYS A 1022 15.57 -45.16 -70.37
C LYS A 1022 15.53 -45.70 -68.93
N VAL A 1023 15.02 -44.91 -67.99
CA VAL A 1023 15.05 -45.23 -66.56
C VAL A 1023 14.34 -46.56 -66.27
N ILE A 1024 15.03 -47.48 -65.61
CA ILE A 1024 14.40 -48.68 -65.02
C ILE A 1024 13.73 -48.22 -63.72
N ASN A 1025 12.40 -48.07 -63.75
CA ASN A 1025 11.66 -47.37 -62.67
C ASN A 1025 11.65 -48.06 -61.29
N GLU A 1026 12.28 -49.22 -61.12
CA GLU A 1026 12.18 -50.03 -59.89
C GLU A 1026 13.50 -50.57 -59.32
N VAL A 1027 14.66 -50.27 -59.92
CA VAL A 1027 15.97 -50.79 -59.45
C VAL A 1027 16.81 -49.69 -58.80
N ILE A 1028 17.43 -50.00 -57.66
CA ILE A 1028 18.24 -49.06 -56.86
C ILE A 1028 19.37 -49.82 -56.14
N LEU A 1029 20.61 -49.37 -56.32
CA LEU A 1029 21.73 -49.74 -55.44
C LEU A 1029 21.79 -48.83 -54.20
N ARG A 1030 21.80 -49.44 -53.01
CA ARG A 1030 21.83 -48.75 -51.72
C ARG A 1030 23.14 -49.04 -50.99
N PRO A 1031 24.10 -48.09 -50.91
CA PRO A 1031 25.28 -48.25 -50.09
C PRO A 1031 24.91 -48.14 -48.59
N ASN A 1032 25.37 -49.10 -47.81
CA ASN A 1032 25.38 -49.10 -46.35
C ASN A 1032 26.84 -48.99 -45.89
N PRO A 1033 27.40 -47.76 -45.75
CA PRO A 1033 28.81 -47.58 -45.41
C PRO A 1033 29.16 -48.09 -44.01
N ILE A 1034 28.21 -48.06 -43.06
CA ILE A 1034 28.40 -48.52 -41.68
C ILE A 1034 28.68 -50.04 -41.65
N GLN A 1035 27.96 -50.82 -42.45
CA GLN A 1035 28.20 -52.26 -42.59
C GLN A 1035 29.15 -52.62 -43.73
N ASN A 1036 29.77 -51.62 -44.39
CA ASN A 1036 30.59 -51.79 -45.60
C ASN A 1036 29.91 -52.66 -46.68
N LYS A 1037 28.61 -52.44 -46.96
CA LYS A 1037 27.84 -53.25 -47.92
C LYS A 1037 27.11 -52.42 -48.95
N LEU A 1038 26.79 -53.04 -50.08
CA LEU A 1038 26.02 -52.44 -51.17
C LEU A 1038 24.86 -53.37 -51.54
N THR A 1039 23.63 -52.97 -51.21
CA THR A 1039 22.42 -53.78 -51.40
C THR A 1039 21.71 -53.37 -52.69
N LEU A 1040 21.43 -54.31 -53.59
CA LEU A 1040 20.57 -54.06 -54.74
C LEU A 1040 19.11 -54.32 -54.34
N GLN A 1041 18.23 -53.36 -54.58
CA GLN A 1041 16.78 -53.53 -54.48
C GLN A 1041 16.16 -53.31 -55.86
N GLY A 1042 15.50 -54.33 -56.39
CA GLY A 1042 14.72 -54.31 -57.62
C GLY A 1042 13.39 -55.04 -57.47
N SER A 1043 12.70 -55.33 -58.57
CA SER A 1043 11.61 -56.31 -58.56
C SER A 1043 12.08 -57.67 -58.03
N LYS A 1044 11.23 -58.35 -57.23
CA LYS A 1044 11.54 -59.62 -56.56
C LYS A 1044 11.63 -60.83 -57.50
N SER A 1045 11.17 -60.71 -58.75
CA SER A 1045 11.14 -61.80 -59.74
C SER A 1045 12.34 -61.80 -60.70
N SER A 1046 13.14 -60.73 -60.75
CA SER A 1046 14.29 -60.60 -61.65
C SER A 1046 15.61 -60.98 -60.98
N GLN A 1047 16.55 -61.49 -61.78
CA GLN A 1047 17.97 -61.53 -61.45
C GLN A 1047 18.71 -60.37 -62.10
N TYR A 1048 19.65 -59.77 -61.38
CA TYR A 1048 20.40 -58.60 -61.83
C TYR A 1048 21.89 -58.93 -61.92
N GLU A 1049 22.51 -58.62 -63.04
CA GLU A 1049 23.96 -58.60 -63.20
C GLU A 1049 24.48 -57.26 -62.72
N LEU A 1050 25.32 -57.27 -61.69
CA LEU A 1050 25.96 -56.09 -61.12
C LEU A 1050 27.46 -56.14 -61.41
N SER A 1051 27.95 -55.21 -62.21
CA SER A 1051 29.39 -55.00 -62.50
C SER A 1051 29.80 -53.62 -62.00
N ILE A 1052 30.90 -53.51 -61.26
CA ILE A 1052 31.36 -52.27 -60.64
C ILE A 1052 32.83 -52.04 -60.95
N TYR A 1053 33.15 -50.81 -61.37
CA TYR A 1053 34.46 -50.37 -61.83
C TYR A 1053 34.95 -49.17 -61.01
N LYS A 1054 36.26 -48.93 -60.94
CA LYS A 1054 36.80 -47.61 -60.53
C LYS A 1054 36.62 -46.60 -61.68
N THR A 1055 36.72 -45.30 -61.40
CA THR A 1055 36.81 -44.27 -62.46
C THR A 1055 38.04 -44.41 -63.38
N THR A 1056 39.00 -45.28 -63.06
CA THR A 1056 40.12 -45.68 -63.94
C THR A 1056 39.76 -46.79 -64.94
N GLY A 1057 38.54 -47.36 -64.89
CA GLY A 1057 38.09 -48.45 -65.75
C GLY A 1057 38.38 -49.87 -65.24
N GLU A 1058 39.09 -50.00 -64.12
CA GLU A 1058 39.38 -51.29 -63.46
C GLU A 1058 38.09 -51.91 -62.88
N LEU A 1059 37.76 -53.15 -63.26
CA LEU A 1059 36.65 -53.92 -62.66
C LEU A 1059 37.01 -54.38 -61.24
N VAL A 1060 36.10 -54.17 -60.30
CA VAL A 1060 36.29 -54.31 -58.84
C VAL A 1060 35.40 -55.39 -58.26
N HIS A 1061 34.19 -55.53 -58.78
CA HIS A 1061 33.22 -56.53 -58.36
C HIS A 1061 32.27 -56.87 -59.50
N GLU A 1062 31.97 -58.16 -59.68
CA GLU A 1062 30.96 -58.64 -60.61
C GLU A 1062 30.18 -59.81 -60.02
N SER A 1063 28.84 -59.77 -60.08
CA SER A 1063 27.98 -60.83 -59.54
C SER A 1063 26.56 -60.78 -60.08
N ILE A 1064 25.93 -61.95 -60.22
CA ILE A 1064 24.47 -62.06 -60.40
C ILE A 1064 23.81 -62.10 -59.01
N ILE A 1065 22.91 -61.16 -58.73
CA ILE A 1065 22.23 -60.99 -57.45
C ILE A 1065 20.72 -60.79 -57.61
N ASN A 1066 19.96 -61.26 -56.63
CA ASN A 1066 18.51 -61.05 -56.53
C ASN A 1066 18.21 -59.79 -55.71
N SER A 1067 17.03 -59.21 -55.89
CA SER A 1067 16.57 -58.08 -55.07
C SER A 1067 16.63 -58.39 -53.57
N GLY A 1068 17.27 -57.50 -52.79
CA GLY A 1068 17.52 -57.64 -51.36
C GLY A 1068 18.88 -58.25 -50.98
N GLN A 1069 19.64 -58.80 -51.95
CA GLN A 1069 21.00 -59.29 -51.68
C GLN A 1069 22.03 -58.16 -51.66
N SER A 1070 23.12 -58.37 -50.92
CA SER A 1070 24.15 -57.36 -50.65
C SER A 1070 25.55 -57.86 -50.98
N VAL A 1071 26.32 -57.01 -51.66
CA VAL A 1071 27.76 -57.16 -51.89
C VAL A 1071 28.54 -56.63 -50.69
N ASP A 1072 29.62 -57.30 -50.29
CA ASP A 1072 30.57 -56.80 -49.30
C ASP A 1072 31.62 -55.90 -49.98
N CYS A 1073 31.74 -54.67 -49.48
CA CYS A 1073 32.58 -53.60 -50.01
C CYS A 1073 33.71 -53.22 -49.04
N SER A 1074 33.92 -54.00 -47.97
CA SER A 1074 34.89 -53.68 -46.90
C SER A 1074 36.31 -53.51 -47.43
N GLN A 1075 36.72 -54.42 -48.33
CA GLN A 1075 38.07 -54.45 -48.91
C GLN A 1075 38.29 -53.43 -50.04
N TRP A 1076 37.26 -52.66 -50.43
CA TRP A 1076 37.40 -51.63 -51.46
C TRP A 1076 38.08 -50.39 -50.88
N SER A 1077 39.02 -49.80 -51.62
CA SER A 1077 39.71 -48.56 -51.23
C SER A 1077 38.81 -47.32 -51.37
N PRO A 1078 39.12 -46.18 -50.72
CA PRO A 1078 38.47 -44.90 -51.02
C PRO A 1078 38.68 -44.50 -52.48
N ALA A 1079 37.59 -44.29 -53.22
CA ALA A 1079 37.59 -43.90 -54.64
C ALA A 1079 36.17 -43.55 -55.12
N ILE A 1080 36.08 -42.94 -56.31
CA ILE A 1080 34.84 -42.90 -57.09
C ILE A 1080 34.76 -44.19 -57.93
N TYR A 1081 33.61 -44.84 -57.85
CA TYR A 1081 33.26 -46.05 -58.58
C TYR A 1081 32.12 -45.78 -59.56
N ILE A 1082 32.06 -46.56 -60.63
CA ILE A 1082 30.99 -46.57 -61.63
C ILE A 1082 30.35 -47.96 -61.57
N TYR A 1083 29.02 -48.04 -61.46
CA TYR A 1083 28.30 -49.31 -61.52
C TYR A 1083 27.51 -49.44 -62.81
N LYS A 1084 27.28 -50.70 -63.21
CA LYS A 1084 26.37 -51.13 -64.24
C LYS A 1084 25.47 -52.22 -63.67
N ILE A 1085 24.16 -52.09 -63.87
CA ILE A 1085 23.16 -53.10 -63.56
C ILE A 1085 22.52 -53.55 -64.88
N VAL A 1086 22.33 -54.84 -65.08
CA VAL A 1086 21.49 -55.39 -66.16
C VAL A 1086 20.44 -56.32 -65.56
N ASP A 1087 19.16 -56.05 -65.78
CA ASP A 1087 18.08 -57.00 -65.44
C ASP A 1087 18.09 -58.14 -66.47
N LYS A 1088 18.34 -59.39 -66.04
CA LYS A 1088 18.43 -60.56 -66.93
C LYS A 1088 17.07 -61.05 -67.46
N THR A 1089 15.97 -60.49 -66.96
CA THR A 1089 14.59 -60.82 -67.36
C THR A 1089 14.08 -59.83 -68.41
N THR A 1090 14.44 -58.55 -68.32
CA THR A 1090 14.03 -57.52 -69.30
C THR A 1090 15.10 -57.14 -70.31
N GLY A 1091 16.38 -57.36 -69.99
CA GLY A 1091 17.53 -56.89 -70.77
C GLY A 1091 17.83 -55.39 -70.62
N GLU A 1092 17.08 -54.65 -69.78
CA GLU A 1092 17.32 -53.22 -69.56
C GLU A 1092 18.57 -52.99 -68.69
N THR A 1093 19.28 -51.89 -68.95
CA THR A 1093 20.56 -51.54 -68.32
C THR A 1093 20.50 -50.19 -67.62
N GLU A 1094 21.01 -50.11 -66.40
CA GLU A 1094 21.22 -48.88 -65.63
C GLU A 1094 22.70 -48.69 -65.33
N GLU A 1095 23.20 -47.46 -65.41
CA GLU A 1095 24.58 -47.10 -65.08
C GLU A 1095 24.62 -45.85 -64.20
N GLY A 1096 25.50 -45.85 -63.20
CA GLY A 1096 25.57 -44.78 -62.21
C GLY A 1096 26.91 -44.72 -61.47
N LYS A 1097 27.01 -43.82 -60.49
CA LYS A 1097 28.25 -43.57 -59.73
C LYS A 1097 28.05 -43.81 -58.22
N LEU A 1098 29.10 -44.29 -57.57
CA LEU A 1098 29.22 -44.47 -56.13
C LEU A 1098 30.51 -43.79 -55.66
N ILE A 1099 30.55 -43.32 -54.42
CA ILE A 1099 31.76 -42.77 -53.80
C ILE A 1099 31.98 -43.52 -52.50
N LYS A 1100 33.16 -44.11 -52.32
CA LYS A 1100 33.64 -44.61 -51.03
C LYS A 1100 34.68 -43.62 -50.50
N TYR A 1101 34.46 -43.15 -49.28
CA TYR A 1101 35.40 -42.37 -48.49
C TYR A 1101 36.26 -43.29 -47.61
#